data_AF-A0A1G8DTN4-F1
#
_entry.id   AF-A0A1G8DTN4-F1
#
_cell.length_a   1.000
_cell.length_b   1.000
_cell.length_c   1.000
_cell.angle_alpha   90.00
_cell.angle_beta   90.00
_cell.angle_gamma   90.00
#
_symmetry.space_group_name_H-M   'P 1'
#
loop_
_entity.id
_entity.type
_entity.pdbx_description
1 polymer ?
#
loop_
_entity_poly.entity_id
_entity_poly.type
_entity_poly.pdbx_seq_one_letter_code
_entity_poly.pdbx_strand_id
1 'polypeptide(L)'
;MSAVFPILKRDGSAYANLTEFKQDLNKSTSGRYILSTGHGWHGGVHLNSQSFPWGKGLRSIQAMLGGKVAAYRINDDYVSSEYMGKTFKFSNNFVLLEHEYADPTEGSDKVFTFYTLYMHLAPPSAIGVNAEFATRYKMDAEKTKVRSFATSGVPDSLGTPEKTVSLPLGTEFEYLDADSKTYRSFSINNTVHAMIRCKLLTNNSDFVDKEVWIASGNGVDSDTSRFNFLNTPGGHLALTTPEPEWMTGSDIKRDGSVVAIKKPDGEDTRISIDAGSDLGYLSLNEFSQDSNATKQHEYVVHIEMFSIDKPEEYFLKQFENMNQTPIDGTVSDGAVKPGNPLFSQLVTLTSEEADSTPPPTTTEALITRLNGKREKLEKLIVQHQSEWCQDSANTHLESIKESAKKVLDRLFENSFISRDEYKDSKWHNKLEEVYQSFFAQQQEKAKLLAWIQDASDVIHANPKPYYLWPFALKLGELINIDMIYSANLRQNRNVCLNILPYLNKYAKKYNMNSPVVIAHFLSQLAHESGFTASTESLSYSPKRMRQIFGCKGGPKNYVSETDSCSLGKLREKLWTEENKYSRNSRNLGNYVYADRMGNGNESSGDGYKYRGRGLIQLTGRDKYSEFTNFHNLHNPDDIKNFLTNPELLSSSIEYATSSAFYYWFDFKDIKNEDAESYTVREITKKVNGGINGLEDRKNRFRAVAEVLGINNVDEYVND
;
A
#
# COMPACT_ATOMS: atom_id res chain seq x y z
N MET A 1 -9.93 -9.92 4.48
CA MET A 1 -10.08 -8.48 4.77
C MET A 1 -9.23 -7.71 3.78
N SER A 2 -9.70 -6.59 3.22
CA SER A 2 -8.85 -5.75 2.37
C SER A 2 -7.83 -5.03 3.25
N ALA A 3 -6.55 -5.12 2.91
CA ALA A 3 -5.45 -4.55 3.68
C ALA A 3 -4.49 -3.78 2.77
N VAL A 4 -4.09 -2.58 3.20
CA VAL A 4 -3.12 -1.72 2.53
C VAL A 4 -2.02 -1.29 3.50
N PHE A 5 -0.92 -0.75 2.99
CA PHE A 5 0.07 -0.10 3.82
C PHE A 5 -0.41 1.25 4.33
N PRO A 6 0.09 1.73 5.49
CA PRO A 6 -0.43 2.93 6.15
C PRO A 6 -0.09 4.24 5.44
N ILE A 7 0.62 4.21 4.31
CA ILE A 7 0.97 5.40 3.51
C ILE A 7 1.33 4.95 2.09
N LEU A 8 0.96 5.76 1.09
CA LEU A 8 1.36 5.56 -0.30
C LEU A 8 2.80 6.01 -0.54
N LYS A 9 3.40 5.58 -1.65
CA LYS A 9 4.66 6.16 -2.12
C LYS A 9 4.48 7.63 -2.43
N ARG A 10 5.61 8.34 -2.54
CA ARG A 10 5.61 9.76 -2.89
C ARG A 10 4.78 10.08 -4.13
N ASP A 11 4.93 9.28 -5.19
CA ASP A 11 4.22 9.45 -6.47
C ASP A 11 2.71 9.15 -6.37
N GLY A 12 2.25 8.57 -5.26
CA GLY A 12 0.85 8.22 -5.03
C GLY A 12 0.51 6.77 -5.38
N SER A 13 1.48 5.98 -5.85
CA SER A 13 1.29 4.56 -6.07
C SER A 13 1.35 3.78 -4.75
N ALA A 14 0.65 2.65 -4.71
CA ALA A 14 0.71 1.73 -3.58
C ALA A 14 2.03 0.94 -3.57
N TYR A 15 2.43 0.47 -2.39
CA TYR A 15 3.48 -0.53 -2.25
C TYR A 15 2.97 -1.90 -2.66
N ALA A 16 3.75 -2.63 -3.46
CA ALA A 16 3.36 -3.92 -4.01
C ALA A 16 3.44 -5.05 -2.99
N ASN A 17 4.33 -4.95 -2.01
CA ASN A 17 4.56 -5.96 -0.98
C ASN A 17 5.34 -5.39 0.22
N LEU A 18 5.47 -6.21 1.27
CA LEU A 18 6.16 -5.85 2.51
C LEU A 18 7.65 -5.59 2.32
N THR A 19 8.31 -6.32 1.41
CA THR A 19 9.73 -6.10 1.12
C THR A 19 9.97 -4.70 0.59
N GLU A 20 9.12 -4.23 -0.32
CA GLU A 20 9.20 -2.88 -0.88
C GLU A 20 8.91 -1.82 0.21
N PHE A 21 7.84 -1.97 0.98
CA PHE A 21 7.52 -1.04 2.07
C PHE A 21 8.65 -0.93 3.11
N LYS A 22 9.28 -2.07 3.44
CA LYS A 22 10.42 -2.10 4.36
C LYS A 22 11.64 -1.33 3.88
N GLN A 23 11.83 -1.12 2.58
CA GLN A 23 12.96 -0.32 2.06
C GLN A 23 12.87 1.14 2.55
N ASP A 24 11.66 1.70 2.62
CA ASP A 24 11.45 3.03 3.17
C ASP A 24 11.38 3.01 4.70
N LEU A 25 10.62 2.08 5.29
CA LEU A 25 10.51 1.95 6.75
C LEU A 25 11.89 1.80 7.42
N ASN A 26 12.84 1.12 6.78
CA ASN A 26 14.18 0.88 7.32
C ASN A 26 15.18 2.03 7.17
N LYS A 27 14.79 3.15 6.57
CA LYS A 27 15.60 4.38 6.57
C LYS A 27 15.73 4.99 7.97
N SER A 28 14.76 4.75 8.86
CA SER A 28 14.85 5.13 10.26
C SER A 28 14.91 3.90 11.17
N THR A 29 15.75 3.94 12.19
CA THR A 29 15.93 2.83 13.15
C THR A 29 15.13 3.02 14.44
N SER A 30 14.40 4.14 14.59
CA SER A 30 13.63 4.45 15.80
C SER A 30 12.22 3.84 15.79
N GLY A 31 11.62 3.70 16.98
CA GLY A 31 10.21 3.33 17.18
C GLY A 31 9.80 2.01 16.53
N ARG A 32 10.41 0.90 16.95
CA ARG A 32 10.17 -0.42 16.35
C ARG A 32 9.48 -1.36 17.32
N TYR A 33 8.56 -2.14 16.77
CA TYR A 33 7.80 -3.15 17.49
C TYR A 33 8.67 -4.01 18.44
N ILE A 34 8.18 -4.11 19.68
CA ILE A 34 8.72 -4.72 20.90
C ILE A 34 9.84 -3.93 21.59
N LEU A 35 10.59 -3.06 20.90
CA LEU A 35 11.74 -2.36 21.48
C LEU A 35 11.81 -0.89 21.05
N SER A 36 11.55 0.01 22.01
CA SER A 36 11.72 1.44 21.82
C SER A 36 13.20 1.88 21.90
N THR A 37 13.50 3.04 21.32
CA THR A 37 14.79 3.74 21.53
C THR A 37 14.98 4.20 22.97
N GLY A 38 13.90 4.29 23.74
CA GLY A 38 13.89 4.63 25.17
C GLY A 38 14.22 3.48 26.11
N HIS A 39 14.70 2.34 25.59
CA HIS A 39 15.06 1.15 26.39
C HIS A 39 13.85 0.52 27.11
N GLY A 40 12.66 0.63 26.53
CA GLY A 40 11.41 0.06 27.04
C GLY A 40 10.65 -0.77 26.01
N TRP A 41 9.65 -1.49 26.50
CA TRP A 41 8.57 -2.09 25.72
C TRP A 41 7.99 -1.08 24.72
N HIS A 42 7.56 -1.56 23.56
CA HIS A 42 6.96 -0.75 22.51
C HIS A 42 5.92 -1.56 21.77
N GLY A 43 4.65 -1.19 21.90
CA GLY A 43 3.51 -1.94 21.34
C GLY A 43 3.31 -1.75 19.83
N GLY A 44 3.94 -0.74 19.23
CA GLY A 44 3.66 -0.30 17.87
C GLY A 44 4.87 -0.08 16.98
N VAL A 45 4.69 0.78 15.97
CA VAL A 45 5.73 1.19 15.03
C VAL A 45 5.59 2.67 14.73
N HIS A 46 6.71 3.38 14.66
CA HIS A 46 6.73 4.79 14.24
C HIS A 46 6.92 4.88 12.73
N LEU A 47 6.06 5.62 12.07
CA LEU A 47 6.32 6.20 10.75
C LEU A 47 6.84 7.62 10.99
N ASN A 48 8.00 7.96 10.43
CA ASN A 48 8.56 9.30 10.63
C ASN A 48 9.05 9.91 9.32
N SER A 49 9.36 11.21 9.37
CA SER A 49 9.79 11.97 8.19
C SER A 49 11.17 11.60 7.64
N GLN A 50 11.98 10.78 8.34
CA GLN A 50 13.21 10.23 7.75
C GLN A 50 12.88 9.13 6.74
N SER A 51 11.90 8.28 7.06
CA SER A 51 11.42 7.22 6.18
C SER A 51 10.40 7.71 5.15
N PHE A 52 9.47 8.57 5.58
CA PHE A 52 8.33 9.03 4.79
C PHE A 52 8.19 10.56 4.84
N PRO A 53 9.14 11.33 4.27
CA PRO A 53 9.08 12.80 4.32
C PRO A 53 7.79 13.35 3.71
N TRP A 54 7.25 12.70 2.67
CA TRP A 54 5.98 13.08 2.06
C TRP A 54 4.75 12.85 2.97
N GLY A 55 4.88 12.16 4.10
CA GLY A 55 3.82 12.07 5.10
C GLY A 55 3.50 13.41 5.80
N LYS A 56 4.34 14.43 5.57
CA LYS A 56 4.15 15.82 6.05
C LYS A 56 3.26 16.61 5.08
N GLY A 57 2.01 16.18 4.92
CA GLY A 57 1.00 16.92 4.16
C GLY A 57 0.90 16.60 2.65
N LEU A 58 1.82 15.81 2.07
CA LEU A 58 1.67 15.38 0.66
C LEU A 58 0.84 14.10 0.54
N ARG A 59 1.13 13.09 1.35
CA ARG A 59 0.33 11.86 1.46
C ARG A 59 -0.16 11.71 2.88
N SER A 60 -1.44 11.38 2.99
CA SER A 60 -2.03 11.06 4.29
C SER A 60 -1.52 9.71 4.78
N ILE A 61 -1.44 9.57 6.10
CA ILE A 61 -1.51 8.27 6.75
C ILE A 61 -2.90 7.71 6.47
N GLN A 62 -2.94 6.47 5.99
CA GLN A 62 -4.16 5.81 5.56
C GLN A 62 -4.56 4.73 6.55
N ALA A 63 -5.86 4.43 6.61
CA ALA A 63 -6.35 3.28 7.32
C ALA A 63 -5.85 2.00 6.63
N MET A 64 -5.06 1.19 7.33
CA MET A 64 -4.55 -0.08 6.78
C MET A 64 -5.69 -1.07 6.50
N LEU A 65 -6.78 -0.97 7.26
CA LEU A 65 -7.91 -1.88 7.22
C LEU A 65 -9.20 -1.08 7.34
N GLY A 66 -10.25 -1.60 6.70
CA GLY A 66 -11.60 -1.09 6.91
C GLY A 66 -12.07 -1.35 8.34
N GLY A 67 -12.77 -0.41 8.94
CA GLY A 67 -13.23 -0.48 10.33
C GLY A 67 -14.17 0.64 10.72
N LYS A 68 -14.55 0.67 11.99
CA LYS A 68 -15.39 1.71 12.60
C LYS A 68 -14.59 2.51 13.62
N VAL A 69 -14.79 3.82 13.67
CA VAL A 69 -14.16 4.65 14.71
C VAL A 69 -14.73 4.28 16.09
N ALA A 70 -13.87 3.75 16.97
CA ALA A 70 -14.24 3.35 18.33
C ALA A 70 -13.87 4.40 19.38
N ALA A 71 -12.75 5.09 19.18
CA ALA A 71 -12.37 6.23 20.00
C ALA A 71 -11.49 7.20 19.21
N TYR A 72 -11.49 8.47 19.58
CA TYR A 72 -10.58 9.45 19.01
C TYR A 72 -10.28 10.58 20.00
N ARG A 73 -9.24 11.34 19.71
CA ARG A 73 -8.96 12.65 20.30
C ARG A 73 -8.50 13.60 19.21
N ILE A 74 -9.14 14.76 19.13
CA ILE A 74 -8.72 15.86 18.26
C ILE A 74 -8.55 17.11 19.12
N ASN A 75 -7.32 17.56 19.28
CA ASN A 75 -6.96 18.92 19.67
C ASN A 75 -6.77 19.74 18.41
N ASP A 76 -7.33 20.96 18.40
CA ASP A 76 -7.16 21.92 17.31
C ASP A 76 -5.69 22.35 17.12
N ASP A 77 -4.88 22.34 18.19
CA ASP A 77 -3.46 22.70 18.14
C ASP A 77 -2.60 21.75 19.00
N TYR A 78 -1.28 21.89 18.89
CA TYR A 78 -0.31 21.13 19.66
C TYR A 78 -0.47 21.32 21.17
N VAL A 79 -0.33 20.23 21.92
CA VAL A 79 -0.13 20.29 23.37
C VAL A 79 1.36 20.51 23.69
N SER A 80 1.66 20.92 24.91
CA SER A 80 3.03 21.22 25.32
C SER A 80 3.39 20.68 26.69
N SER A 81 4.69 20.45 26.89
CA SER A 81 5.29 20.12 28.19
C SER A 81 6.48 21.05 28.47
N GLU A 82 6.81 21.25 29.75
CA GLU A 82 7.92 22.12 30.17
C GLU A 82 9.11 21.29 30.66
N TYR A 83 10.33 21.66 30.25
CA TYR A 83 11.56 21.10 30.80
C TYR A 83 12.67 22.14 30.79
N MET A 84 13.30 22.33 31.97
CA MET A 84 14.34 23.33 32.21
C MET A 84 13.95 24.74 31.69
N GLY A 85 12.68 25.13 31.88
CA GLY A 85 12.16 26.43 31.46
C GLY A 85 11.95 26.60 29.96
N LYS A 86 11.98 25.50 29.19
CA LYS A 86 11.65 25.49 27.76
C LYS A 86 10.39 24.66 27.50
N THR A 87 9.54 25.18 26.63
CA THR A 87 8.33 24.53 26.14
C THR A 87 8.65 23.58 24.98
N PHE A 88 8.10 22.36 25.04
CA PHE A 88 8.20 21.32 24.00
C PHE A 88 6.80 20.92 23.51
N LYS A 89 6.53 21.14 22.22
CA LYS A 89 5.27 20.86 21.54
C LYS A 89 5.21 19.43 21.00
N PHE A 90 4.04 18.81 21.08
CA PHE A 90 3.77 17.52 20.46
C PHE A 90 2.27 17.34 20.21
N SER A 91 1.90 16.41 19.34
CA SER A 91 0.49 16.02 19.17
C SER A 91 0.15 14.81 20.05
N ASN A 92 -1.03 14.86 20.67
CA ASN A 92 -1.66 13.73 21.32
C ASN A 92 -2.97 13.33 20.63
N ASN A 93 -3.19 13.77 19.39
CA ASN A 93 -4.35 13.38 18.61
C ASN A 93 -4.22 11.93 18.18
N PHE A 94 -5.35 11.24 18.16
CA PHE A 94 -5.41 9.86 17.69
C PHE A 94 -6.78 9.49 17.15
N VAL A 95 -6.80 8.41 16.39
CA VAL A 95 -8.01 7.65 16.07
C VAL A 95 -7.75 6.17 16.33
N LEU A 96 -8.73 5.52 16.95
CA LEU A 96 -8.78 4.09 17.18
C LEU A 96 -9.88 3.51 16.30
N LEU A 97 -9.49 2.59 15.42
CA LEU A 97 -10.42 1.84 14.59
C LEU A 97 -10.65 0.46 15.20
N GLU A 98 -11.91 0.06 15.30
CA GLU A 98 -12.34 -1.30 15.61
C GLU A 98 -12.60 -2.05 14.31
N HIS A 99 -12.11 -3.29 14.27
CA HIS A 99 -12.21 -4.18 13.13
C HIS A 99 -12.85 -5.49 13.57
N GLU A 100 -13.69 -6.03 12.69
CA GLU A 100 -14.30 -7.34 12.86
C GLU A 100 -13.82 -8.28 11.75
N TYR A 101 -13.36 -9.46 12.13
CA TYR A 101 -12.98 -10.51 11.20
C TYR A 101 -13.82 -11.76 11.46
N ALA A 102 -14.78 -12.01 10.56
CA ALA A 102 -15.59 -13.23 10.58
C ALA A 102 -14.74 -14.45 10.20
N ASP A 103 -14.97 -15.57 10.88
CA ASP A 103 -14.36 -16.85 10.55
C ASP A 103 -14.78 -17.28 9.13
N PRO A 104 -13.82 -17.50 8.20
CA PRO A 104 -14.13 -17.84 6.83
C PRO A 104 -14.69 -19.26 6.66
N THR A 105 -14.75 -20.07 7.72
CA THR A 105 -15.30 -21.42 7.69
C THR A 105 -16.81 -21.41 7.44
N GLU A 106 -17.26 -22.19 6.45
CA GLU A 106 -18.68 -22.25 6.06
C GLU A 106 -19.56 -22.63 7.27
N GLY A 107 -20.58 -21.80 7.53
CA GLY A 107 -21.51 -21.98 8.64
C GLY A 107 -21.02 -21.48 10.01
N SER A 108 -19.82 -20.91 10.10
CA SER A 108 -19.33 -20.28 11.34
C SER A 108 -19.97 -18.90 11.53
N ASP A 109 -20.41 -18.61 12.76
CA ASP A 109 -20.93 -17.31 13.22
C ASP A 109 -19.89 -16.55 14.05
N LYS A 110 -18.67 -17.10 14.19
CA LYS A 110 -17.60 -16.50 14.97
C LYS A 110 -17.06 -15.23 14.31
N VAL A 111 -16.89 -14.20 15.13
CA VAL A 111 -16.28 -12.93 14.74
C VAL A 111 -15.20 -12.58 15.75
N PHE A 112 -14.01 -12.25 15.26
CA PHE A 112 -12.90 -11.77 16.08
C PHE A 112 -12.80 -10.25 16.01
N THR A 113 -12.73 -9.59 17.17
CA THR A 113 -12.60 -8.13 17.27
C THR A 113 -11.15 -7.75 17.60
N PHE A 114 -10.63 -6.77 16.87
CA PHE A 114 -9.30 -6.21 17.10
C PHE A 114 -9.26 -4.74 16.69
N TYR A 115 -8.17 -4.05 17.01
CA TYR A 115 -8.07 -2.61 16.89
C TYR A 115 -6.79 -2.17 16.20
N THR A 116 -6.85 -1.04 15.50
CA THR A 116 -5.66 -0.29 15.08
C THR A 116 -5.70 1.13 15.65
N LEU A 117 -4.61 1.53 16.30
CA LEU A 117 -4.43 2.87 16.86
C LEU A 117 -3.49 3.66 15.95
N TYR A 118 -3.88 4.88 15.59
CA TYR A 118 -3.02 5.85 14.90
C TYR A 118 -2.86 7.06 15.82
N MET A 119 -1.74 7.13 16.52
CA MET A 119 -1.42 8.14 17.54
C MET A 119 -0.43 9.16 16.99
N HIS A 120 -0.48 10.39 17.53
CA HIS A 120 0.31 11.54 17.09
C HIS A 120 -0.06 12.03 15.68
N LEU A 121 -1.34 11.96 15.30
CA LEU A 121 -1.79 12.56 14.04
C LEU A 121 -1.67 14.09 14.10
N ALA A 122 -1.39 14.74 12.97
CA ALA A 122 -1.26 16.19 12.90
C ALA A 122 -2.55 16.91 13.36
N PRO A 123 -2.48 17.96 14.19
CA PRO A 123 -3.66 18.73 14.57
C PRO A 123 -4.22 19.55 13.40
N PRO A 124 -5.51 19.95 13.44
CA PRO A 124 -6.11 20.89 12.50
C PRO A 124 -5.28 22.16 12.23
N SER A 125 -4.58 22.70 13.24
CA SER A 125 -3.67 23.85 13.08
C SER A 125 -2.47 23.57 12.17
N ALA A 126 -2.08 22.31 11.98
CA ALA A 126 -0.93 21.89 11.19
C ALA A 126 -1.30 21.36 9.79
N ILE A 127 -2.58 21.39 9.43
CA ILE A 127 -3.12 20.96 8.13
C ILE A 127 -3.87 22.13 7.46
N GLY A 128 -4.35 21.93 6.23
CA GLY A 128 -5.14 22.94 5.52
C GLY A 128 -4.36 24.21 5.17
N VAL A 129 -5.04 25.36 5.28
CA VAL A 129 -4.47 26.70 5.08
C VAL A 129 -3.48 27.10 6.18
N ASN A 130 -3.47 26.39 7.30
CA ASN A 130 -2.70 26.74 8.49
C ASN A 130 -1.36 25.99 8.59
N ALA A 131 -1.10 25.03 7.68
CA ALA A 131 0.14 24.27 7.66
C ALA A 131 1.36 25.19 7.56
N GLU A 132 2.34 24.98 8.45
CA GLU A 132 3.56 25.81 8.55
C GLU A 132 4.40 25.80 7.25
N PHE A 133 4.28 24.74 6.46
CA PHE A 133 4.88 24.62 5.13
C PHE A 133 3.91 23.87 4.19
N ALA A 134 3.67 24.43 3.01
CA ALA A 134 2.94 23.72 1.96
C ALA A 134 3.92 22.91 1.11
N THR A 135 3.50 21.71 0.69
CA THR A 135 4.29 20.88 -0.24
C THR A 135 3.89 21.13 -1.69
N ARG A 136 2.70 21.70 -1.91
CA ARG A 136 2.17 22.03 -3.23
C ARG A 136 1.81 23.50 -3.30
N TYR A 137 2.05 24.08 -4.47
CA TYR A 137 1.85 25.49 -4.71
C TYR A 137 1.22 25.70 -6.08
N LYS A 138 0.46 26.77 -6.20
CA LYS A 138 -0.13 27.27 -7.44
C LYS A 138 0.41 28.65 -7.73
N MET A 139 0.91 28.90 -8.93
CA MET A 139 1.38 30.22 -9.32
C MET A 139 0.23 31.24 -9.30
N ASP A 140 0.38 32.31 -8.52
CA ASP A 140 -0.62 33.38 -8.34
C ASP A 140 0.03 34.78 -8.36
N ALA A 141 -0.69 35.73 -8.95
CA ALA A 141 -0.39 37.15 -9.16
C ALA A 141 0.56 37.60 -10.30
N GLU A 142 0.06 38.62 -10.99
CA GLU A 142 0.48 39.28 -12.23
C GLU A 142 1.87 39.98 -12.24
N LYS A 143 2.76 39.78 -11.25
CA LYS A 143 3.96 40.63 -11.07
C LYS A 143 5.34 39.96 -11.07
N THR A 144 5.45 38.66 -11.30
CA THR A 144 6.77 38.00 -11.30
C THR A 144 6.88 37.02 -12.46
N LYS A 145 7.70 37.38 -13.46
CA LYS A 145 8.25 36.39 -14.41
C LYS A 145 9.18 35.47 -13.62
N VAL A 146 8.64 34.42 -12.99
CA VAL A 146 9.47 33.34 -12.45
C VAL A 146 10.13 32.67 -13.67
N ARG A 147 11.40 33.00 -13.89
CA ARG A 147 12.21 32.35 -14.92
C ARG A 147 12.53 30.97 -14.38
N SER A 148 11.80 29.95 -14.81
CA SER A 148 12.23 28.58 -14.60
C SER A 148 13.38 28.29 -15.57
N PHE A 149 14.49 27.84 -15.01
CA PHE A 149 15.54 27.22 -15.80
C PHE A 149 15.31 25.74 -15.66
N ALA A 150 14.43 25.20 -16.51
CA ALA A 150 14.19 23.77 -16.53
C ALA A 150 15.45 23.11 -17.05
N THR A 151 16.37 22.78 -16.13
CA THR A 151 17.41 21.80 -16.39
C THR A 151 16.76 20.45 -16.12
N SER A 152 16.72 19.57 -17.13
CA SER A 152 16.41 18.15 -16.87
C SER A 152 17.51 17.48 -16.05
N GLY A 153 18.67 18.12 -15.90
CA GLY A 153 19.78 17.72 -15.05
C GLY A 153 19.87 18.51 -13.73
N VAL A 154 20.69 17.99 -12.80
CA VAL A 154 21.03 18.67 -11.53
C VAL A 154 21.79 19.98 -11.83
N PRO A 155 21.41 21.12 -11.22
CA PRO A 155 22.13 22.38 -11.40
C PRO A 155 23.56 22.29 -10.82
N ASP A 156 24.56 22.32 -11.69
CA ASP A 156 25.97 22.45 -11.32
C ASP A 156 26.43 23.91 -11.43
N SER A 157 27.41 24.33 -10.61
CA SER A 157 27.72 25.73 -10.29
C SER A 157 28.13 26.63 -11.48
N LEU A 158 28.38 26.06 -12.66
CA LEU A 158 28.83 26.76 -13.88
C LEU A 158 28.18 26.13 -15.11
N GLY A 159 27.04 26.66 -15.57
CA GLY A 159 26.38 26.18 -16.79
C GLY A 159 25.45 27.21 -17.44
N THR A 160 25.31 27.14 -18.77
CA THR A 160 24.29 27.88 -19.53
C THR A 160 22.97 27.10 -19.43
N PRO A 161 21.84 27.71 -19.06
CA PRO A 161 20.56 26.99 -19.02
C PRO A 161 20.21 26.39 -20.39
N GLU A 162 19.82 25.10 -20.45
CA GLU A 162 19.41 24.43 -21.70
C GLU A 162 18.22 25.14 -22.37
N LYS A 163 17.27 25.63 -21.57
CA LYS A 163 16.10 26.41 -22.03
C LYS A 163 15.56 27.26 -20.87
N THR A 164 15.30 28.55 -21.10
CA THR A 164 14.55 29.38 -20.15
C THR A 164 13.06 29.23 -20.45
N VAL A 165 12.27 28.77 -19.48
CA VAL A 165 10.82 28.63 -19.58
C VAL A 165 10.17 29.50 -18.51
N SER A 166 9.09 30.20 -18.81
CA SER A 166 8.30 30.89 -17.77
C SER A 166 7.18 29.96 -17.33
N LEU A 167 6.96 29.81 -16.03
CA LEU A 167 5.79 29.06 -15.53
C LEU A 167 4.54 29.92 -15.73
N PRO A 168 3.52 29.43 -16.47
CA PRO A 168 2.25 30.14 -16.61
C PRO A 168 1.57 30.41 -15.28
N LEU A 169 0.71 31.44 -15.25
CA LEU A 169 -0.20 31.67 -14.14
C LEU A 169 -1.08 30.42 -13.94
N GLY A 170 -1.31 30.04 -12.69
CA GLY A 170 -2.10 28.85 -12.35
C GLY A 170 -1.35 27.52 -12.51
N THR A 171 -0.07 27.51 -12.91
CA THR A 171 0.74 26.29 -12.86
C THR A 171 0.86 25.80 -11.42
N GLU A 172 0.50 24.54 -11.22
CA GLU A 172 0.63 23.85 -9.94
C GLU A 172 1.91 23.02 -9.93
N PHE A 173 2.63 23.04 -8.83
CA PHE A 173 3.87 22.30 -8.65
C PHE A 173 4.04 21.82 -7.21
N GLU A 174 4.71 20.69 -7.06
CA GLU A 174 5.13 20.13 -5.78
C GLU A 174 6.58 20.52 -5.50
N TYR A 175 6.88 21.14 -4.36
CA TYR A 175 8.24 21.37 -3.91
C TYR A 175 8.78 20.11 -3.23
N LEU A 176 9.70 19.42 -3.90
CA LEU A 176 10.14 18.08 -3.48
C LEU A 176 10.90 18.09 -2.14
N ASP A 177 11.57 19.20 -1.84
CA ASP A 177 12.42 19.39 -0.67
C ASP A 177 11.89 20.50 0.26
N ALA A 178 10.56 20.68 0.31
CA ALA A 178 9.89 21.70 1.14
C ALA A 178 10.28 21.62 2.62
N ASP A 179 10.46 20.41 3.12
CA ASP A 179 10.77 20.15 4.53
C ASP A 179 12.14 20.63 4.96
N SER A 180 13.15 20.41 4.12
CA SER A 180 14.54 20.79 4.40
C SER A 180 14.83 22.23 3.96
N LYS A 181 13.90 22.87 3.24
CA LYS A 181 14.08 24.16 2.54
C LYS A 181 15.41 24.20 1.76
N THR A 182 15.86 23.03 1.30
CA THR A 182 17.15 22.92 0.61
C THR A 182 17.03 23.46 -0.80
N TYR A 183 18.05 24.20 -1.21
CA TYR A 183 18.20 24.70 -2.55
C TYR A 183 19.63 24.46 -3.05
N ARG A 184 19.81 24.51 -4.37
CA ARG A 184 21.13 24.53 -5.00
C ARG A 184 21.41 25.91 -5.55
N SER A 185 22.60 26.44 -5.28
CA SER A 185 23.04 27.70 -5.87
C SER A 185 23.39 27.50 -7.34
N PHE A 186 22.88 28.36 -8.22
CA PHE A 186 23.16 28.31 -9.66
C PHE A 186 23.34 29.71 -10.25
N SER A 187 24.45 29.95 -10.95
CA SER A 187 24.81 31.28 -11.45
C SER A 187 24.37 31.50 -12.89
N ILE A 188 23.62 32.57 -13.15
CA ILE A 188 23.12 32.95 -14.47
C ILE A 188 23.41 34.42 -14.70
N ASN A 189 24.17 34.77 -15.74
CA ASN A 189 24.53 36.15 -16.08
C ASN A 189 25.01 36.95 -14.85
N ASN A 190 25.93 36.37 -14.05
CA ASN A 190 26.46 36.92 -12.80
C ASN A 190 25.45 37.11 -11.64
N THR A 191 24.25 36.53 -11.73
CA THR A 191 23.28 36.46 -10.63
C THR A 191 23.22 35.03 -10.09
N VAL A 192 23.40 34.84 -8.78
CA VAL A 192 23.24 33.53 -8.13
C VAL A 192 21.77 33.32 -7.81
N HIS A 193 21.20 32.21 -8.24
CA HIS A 193 19.82 31.80 -7.97
C HIS A 193 19.76 30.63 -6.99
N ALA A 194 18.73 30.62 -6.15
CA ALA A 194 18.39 29.48 -5.30
C ALA A 194 17.46 28.54 -6.07
N MET A 195 17.99 27.45 -6.60
CA MET A 195 17.24 26.45 -7.35
C MET A 195 16.60 25.45 -6.41
N ILE A 196 15.28 25.35 -6.47
CA ILE A 196 14.50 24.34 -5.76
C ILE A 196 14.08 23.22 -6.71
N ARG A 197 13.94 22.02 -6.16
CA ARG A 197 13.57 20.83 -6.90
C ARG A 197 12.07 20.65 -6.85
N CYS A 198 11.41 20.58 -7.99
CA CYS A 198 9.96 20.54 -8.06
C CYS A 198 9.45 19.50 -9.06
N LYS A 199 8.20 19.06 -8.87
CA LYS A 199 7.45 18.30 -9.88
C LYS A 199 6.29 19.17 -10.38
N LEU A 200 6.19 19.41 -11.69
CA LEU A 200 5.08 20.18 -12.26
C LEU A 200 3.83 19.30 -12.36
N LEU A 201 2.70 19.78 -11.85
CA LEU A 201 1.43 19.07 -11.81
C LEU A 201 0.49 19.49 -12.95
N THR A 202 0.56 20.74 -13.41
CA THR A 202 -0.33 21.26 -14.46
C THR A 202 0.34 22.22 -15.44
N ASN A 203 -0.31 22.43 -16.59
CA ASN A 203 -0.16 23.60 -17.47
C ASN A 203 1.18 23.82 -18.21
N ASN A 204 1.97 22.77 -18.48
CA ASN A 204 3.04 22.86 -19.49
C ASN A 204 3.29 21.50 -20.18
N SER A 205 2.87 21.37 -21.43
CA SER A 205 2.83 20.10 -22.18
C SER A 205 4.15 19.31 -22.22
N ASP A 206 5.29 19.97 -22.01
CA ASP A 206 6.62 19.33 -22.13
C ASP A 206 7.17 18.79 -20.79
N PHE A 207 6.66 19.27 -19.64
CA PHE A 207 7.26 19.06 -18.31
C PHE A 207 6.28 18.63 -17.22
N VAL A 208 4.98 18.48 -17.52
CA VAL A 208 4.02 17.86 -16.58
C VAL A 208 4.54 16.48 -16.17
N ASP A 209 4.42 16.20 -14.87
CA ASP A 209 4.92 15.00 -14.19
C ASP A 209 6.44 14.79 -14.19
N LYS A 210 7.23 15.73 -14.72
CA LYS A 210 8.69 15.67 -14.67
C LYS A 210 9.24 16.42 -13.47
N GLU A 211 10.33 15.88 -12.92
CA GLU A 211 11.17 16.59 -11.97
C GLU A 211 11.94 17.70 -12.70
N VAL A 212 11.86 18.92 -12.19
CA VAL A 212 12.48 20.12 -12.75
C VAL A 212 13.11 20.95 -11.63
N TRP A 213 14.10 21.76 -11.97
CA TRP A 213 14.65 22.76 -11.07
C TRP A 213 14.07 24.14 -11.38
N ILE A 214 13.55 24.83 -10.36
CA ILE A 214 12.93 26.15 -10.50
C ILE A 214 13.75 27.15 -9.69
N ALA A 215 14.06 28.31 -10.27
CA ALA A 215 14.66 29.39 -9.51
C ALA A 215 13.63 29.96 -8.53
N SER A 216 13.80 29.63 -7.25
CA SER A 216 12.95 30.13 -6.17
C SER A 216 13.23 31.57 -5.79
N GLY A 217 14.45 32.07 -6.05
CA GLY A 217 14.93 33.41 -5.71
C GLY A 217 16.40 33.63 -6.10
N ASN A 218 17.01 34.71 -5.62
CA ASN A 218 18.46 34.96 -5.74
C ASN A 218 19.16 34.45 -4.46
N GLY A 219 20.21 33.61 -4.57
CA GLY A 219 20.99 33.12 -3.41
C GLY A 219 21.81 34.26 -2.77
N VAL A 220 22.38 34.19 -1.57
CA VAL A 220 22.35 33.29 -0.40
C VAL A 220 21.85 34.20 0.73
N ASP A 221 20.86 33.78 1.53
CA ASP A 221 20.19 34.60 2.59
C ASP A 221 19.46 35.87 2.12
N SER A 222 18.38 35.74 1.33
CA SER A 222 17.50 36.90 1.10
C SER A 222 16.02 36.61 1.33
N ASP A 223 15.62 36.67 2.60
CA ASP A 223 14.24 37.01 2.99
C ASP A 223 13.80 38.38 2.47
N THR A 224 14.73 39.14 1.87
CA THR A 224 14.54 40.49 1.31
C THR A 224 14.45 40.52 -0.22
N SER A 225 14.64 39.39 -0.92
CA SER A 225 14.54 39.37 -2.38
C SER A 225 13.10 39.35 -2.83
N ARG A 226 12.70 40.36 -3.61
CA ARG A 226 11.42 40.43 -4.34
C ARG A 226 11.13 39.23 -5.27
N PHE A 227 12.11 38.36 -5.48
CA PHE A 227 12.05 37.17 -6.33
C PHE A 227 12.06 35.86 -5.54
N ASN A 228 12.16 35.88 -4.20
CA ASN A 228 12.12 34.68 -3.37
C ASN A 228 10.66 34.24 -3.17
N PHE A 229 10.05 33.58 -4.17
CA PHE A 229 8.60 33.37 -4.13
C PHE A 229 8.16 32.52 -2.94
N LEU A 230 8.96 31.54 -2.46
CA LEU A 230 8.64 30.75 -1.27
C LEU A 230 8.49 31.57 0.02
N ASN A 231 9.22 32.69 0.14
CA ASN A 231 9.20 33.56 1.33
C ASN A 231 8.51 34.92 1.07
N THR A 232 8.13 35.23 -0.18
CA THR A 232 7.52 36.52 -0.54
C THR A 232 5.99 36.40 -0.58
N PRO A 233 5.25 37.19 0.21
CA PRO A 233 3.79 37.20 0.13
C PRO A 233 3.30 37.58 -1.28
N GLY A 234 2.50 36.72 -1.91
CA GLY A 234 1.74 37.03 -3.13
C GLY A 234 2.35 36.62 -4.48
N GLY A 235 3.36 35.74 -4.55
CA GLY A 235 3.86 35.17 -5.82
C GLY A 235 3.35 33.77 -6.17
N HIS A 236 2.60 33.16 -5.26
CA HIS A 236 2.07 31.80 -5.31
C HIS A 236 1.06 31.61 -4.18
N LEU A 237 0.14 30.65 -4.37
CA LEU A 237 -0.80 30.16 -3.37
C LEU A 237 -0.33 28.78 -2.92
N ALA A 238 -0.06 28.64 -1.62
CA ALA A 238 0.01 27.33 -0.99
C ALA A 238 -1.30 26.57 -1.28
N LEU A 239 -1.19 25.40 -1.89
CA LEU A 239 -2.34 24.49 -2.00
C LEU A 239 -2.53 23.82 -0.65
N THR A 240 -3.75 23.88 -0.14
CA THR A 240 -4.09 23.40 1.19
C THR A 240 -3.98 21.89 1.25
N THR A 241 -3.29 21.37 2.25
CA THR A 241 -3.35 19.96 2.63
C THR A 241 -4.78 19.66 3.10
N PRO A 242 -5.59 18.84 2.40
CA PRO A 242 -6.97 18.63 2.80
C PRO A 242 -7.06 17.96 4.17
N GLU A 243 -8.05 18.34 4.96
CA GLU A 243 -8.38 17.62 6.17
C GLU A 243 -9.06 16.28 5.82
N PRO A 244 -8.70 15.16 6.47
CA PRO A 244 -9.35 13.88 6.25
C PRO A 244 -10.87 13.95 6.47
N GLU A 245 -11.64 13.32 5.59
CA GLU A 245 -13.11 13.42 5.58
C GLU A 245 -13.75 13.08 6.95
N TRP A 246 -13.25 12.04 7.62
CA TRP A 246 -13.76 11.59 8.92
C TRP A 246 -13.65 12.65 10.03
N MET A 247 -12.72 13.61 9.89
CA MET A 247 -12.53 14.70 10.86
C MET A 247 -13.49 15.88 10.62
N THR A 248 -14.12 15.97 9.45
CA THR A 248 -14.82 17.18 8.99
C THR A 248 -16.31 17.29 9.37
N GLY A 249 -16.90 16.24 9.94
CA GLY A 249 -18.32 16.24 10.32
C GLY A 249 -18.65 17.26 11.40
N SER A 250 -19.84 17.87 11.34
CA SER A 250 -20.30 18.87 12.33
C SER A 250 -20.37 18.33 13.77
N ASP A 251 -20.50 17.01 13.90
CA ASP A 251 -20.65 16.33 15.20
C ASP A 251 -19.29 15.85 15.76
N ILE A 252 -18.19 16.13 15.07
CA ILE A 252 -16.83 15.81 15.53
C ILE A 252 -16.39 16.81 16.60
N LYS A 253 -16.04 16.30 17.79
CA LYS A 253 -15.59 17.11 18.92
C LYS A 253 -14.07 17.36 18.84
N ARG A 254 -13.67 18.63 18.90
CA ARG A 254 -12.25 19.05 18.73
C ARG A 254 -11.65 19.74 19.97
N ASP A 255 -12.23 19.51 21.14
CA ASP A 255 -11.82 20.17 22.39
C ASP A 255 -10.67 19.48 23.12
N GLY A 256 -10.03 18.48 22.50
CA GLY A 256 -8.93 17.72 23.09
C GLY A 256 -9.34 16.62 24.07
N SER A 257 -10.64 16.45 24.36
CA SER A 257 -11.12 15.33 25.17
C SER A 257 -11.07 14.02 24.38
N VAL A 258 -10.95 12.90 25.11
CA VAL A 258 -11.14 11.56 24.52
C VAL A 258 -12.63 11.35 24.28
N VAL A 259 -12.98 11.04 23.03
CA VAL A 259 -14.33 10.66 22.65
C VAL A 259 -14.34 9.16 22.40
N ALA A 260 -15.05 8.41 23.24
CA ALA A 260 -15.25 6.98 23.08
C ALA A 260 -16.68 6.73 22.57
N ILE A 261 -16.81 5.98 21.48
CA ILE A 261 -18.09 5.76 20.79
C ILE A 261 -18.54 4.32 20.99
N LYS A 262 -19.56 4.12 21.84
CA LYS A 262 -20.14 2.79 22.08
C LYS A 262 -20.77 2.24 20.82
N LYS A 263 -20.55 0.95 20.56
CA LYS A 263 -21.27 0.22 19.53
C LYS A 263 -22.76 0.15 19.91
N PRO A 264 -23.68 0.62 19.08
CA PRO A 264 -25.11 0.58 19.39
C PRO A 264 -25.66 -0.85 19.28
N ASP A 265 -26.74 -1.15 20.00
CA ASP A 265 -27.43 -2.47 19.99
C ASP A 265 -28.18 -2.79 18.66
N GLY A 266 -28.05 -1.92 17.65
CA GLY A 266 -28.76 -1.99 16.37
C GLY A 266 -27.84 -1.73 15.17
N GLU A 267 -28.29 -0.90 14.22
CA GLU A 267 -27.45 -0.49 13.10
C GLU A 267 -26.22 0.29 13.61
N ASP A 268 -25.02 -0.14 13.21
CA ASP A 268 -23.79 0.50 13.62
C ASP A 268 -23.54 1.81 12.86
N THR A 269 -24.06 2.90 13.44
CA THR A 269 -23.96 4.26 12.90
C THR A 269 -22.60 4.92 13.17
N ARG A 270 -21.61 4.19 13.72
CA ARG A 270 -20.25 4.74 13.88
C ARG A 270 -19.65 5.03 12.51
N ILE A 271 -18.77 6.03 12.49
CA ILE A 271 -18.06 6.47 11.29
C ILE A 271 -17.33 5.28 10.69
N SER A 272 -17.70 4.94 9.45
CA SER A 272 -17.06 3.89 8.68
C SER A 272 -15.83 4.43 7.99
N ILE A 273 -14.72 3.72 8.09
CA ILE A 273 -13.48 4.03 7.41
C ILE A 273 -13.13 2.83 6.55
N ASP A 274 -12.88 3.05 5.27
CA ASP A 274 -12.44 1.99 4.37
C ASP A 274 -10.91 1.86 4.37
N ALA A 275 -10.42 0.68 3.99
CA ALA A 275 -8.97 0.50 3.81
C ALA A 275 -8.46 1.45 2.72
N GLY A 276 -7.42 2.22 3.00
CA GLY A 276 -6.86 3.24 2.12
C GLY A 276 -7.45 4.63 2.30
N SER A 277 -8.52 4.80 3.09
CA SER A 277 -9.04 6.12 3.43
C SER A 277 -8.02 6.93 4.22
N ASP A 278 -7.95 8.23 3.94
CA ASP A 278 -7.08 9.17 4.62
C ASP A 278 -7.48 9.31 6.09
N LEU A 279 -6.51 9.22 7.00
CA LEU A 279 -6.70 9.35 8.45
C LEU A 279 -6.05 10.61 9.03
N GLY A 280 -4.97 11.09 8.44
CA GLY A 280 -4.25 12.27 8.92
C GLY A 280 -2.82 12.35 8.39
N TYR A 281 -1.93 13.06 9.06
CA TYR A 281 -0.56 13.30 8.60
C TYR A 281 0.46 13.14 9.72
N LEU A 282 1.74 13.01 9.35
CA LEU A 282 2.83 13.03 10.33
C LEU A 282 2.83 14.33 11.12
N SER A 283 2.99 14.25 12.44
CA SER A 283 2.90 15.40 13.33
C SER A 283 4.20 15.71 14.04
N LEU A 284 4.43 16.99 14.36
CA LEU A 284 5.55 17.43 15.18
C LEU A 284 5.56 16.75 16.55
N ASN A 285 6.75 16.29 16.95
CA ASN A 285 7.10 15.86 18.30
C ASN A 285 8.45 16.49 18.69
N GLU A 286 8.42 17.50 19.55
CA GLU A 286 9.62 18.13 20.11
C GLU A 286 10.09 17.37 21.36
N PHE A 287 11.41 17.21 21.48
CA PHE A 287 12.06 16.56 22.62
C PHE A 287 13.41 17.20 22.91
N SER A 288 13.90 16.99 24.13
CA SER A 288 15.25 17.43 24.49
C SER A 288 16.28 16.40 24.07
N GLN A 289 17.38 16.86 23.46
CA GLN A 289 18.54 16.03 23.17
C GLN A 289 19.43 15.79 24.40
N ASP A 290 19.45 16.74 25.33
CA ASP A 290 20.40 16.77 26.44
C ASP A 290 19.82 17.41 27.71
N SER A 291 20.66 17.52 28.74
CA SER A 291 20.30 18.13 30.03
C SER A 291 20.17 19.66 29.98
N ASN A 292 20.62 20.31 28.90
CA ASN A 292 20.50 21.76 28.69
C ASN A 292 19.20 22.12 27.96
N ALA A 293 18.29 21.16 27.82
CA ALA A 293 17.06 21.30 27.06
C ALA A 293 17.34 21.72 25.60
N THR A 294 18.40 21.19 24.97
CA THR A 294 18.64 21.41 23.55
C THR A 294 17.49 20.83 22.75
N LYS A 295 16.71 21.70 22.11
CA LYS A 295 15.47 21.31 21.43
C LYS A 295 15.79 20.59 20.13
N GLN A 296 15.23 19.40 19.97
CA GLN A 296 15.17 18.62 18.74
C GLN A 296 13.71 18.34 18.41
N HIS A 297 13.45 17.96 17.17
CA HIS A 297 12.13 17.58 16.73
C HIS A 297 12.16 16.46 15.69
N GLU A 298 11.07 15.72 15.61
CA GLU A 298 10.77 14.80 14.53
C GLU A 298 9.30 14.95 14.12
N TYR A 299 8.95 14.49 12.92
CA TYR A 299 7.57 14.35 12.50
C TYR A 299 7.23 12.86 12.48
N VAL A 300 6.23 12.46 13.24
CA VAL A 300 5.98 11.05 13.54
C VAL A 300 4.48 10.76 13.69
N VAL A 301 4.08 9.54 13.32
CA VAL A 301 2.83 8.89 13.73
C VAL A 301 3.20 7.52 14.29
N HIS A 302 2.56 7.15 15.39
CA HIS A 302 2.72 5.85 16.02
C HIS A 302 1.51 4.97 15.67
N ILE A 303 1.76 3.77 15.17
CA ILE A 303 0.73 2.81 14.79
C ILE A 303 0.84 1.55 15.65
N GLU A 304 -0.26 1.18 16.31
CA GLU A 304 -0.40 -0.10 16.99
C GLU A 304 -1.49 -0.95 16.36
N MET A 305 -1.35 -2.26 16.48
CA MET A 305 -2.44 -3.20 16.25
C MET A 305 -2.50 -4.17 17.41
N PHE A 306 -3.69 -4.29 18.00
CA PHE A 306 -3.87 -5.12 19.18
C PHE A 306 -5.28 -5.68 19.28
N SER A 307 -5.46 -6.66 20.14
CA SER A 307 -6.76 -7.25 20.50
C SER A 307 -6.85 -7.39 22.01
N ILE A 308 -8.07 -7.31 22.55
CA ILE A 308 -8.30 -7.51 23.98
C ILE A 308 -8.34 -9.01 24.30
N ASP A 309 -9.10 -9.74 23.49
CA ASP A 309 -9.16 -11.19 23.55
C ASP A 309 -7.95 -11.81 22.86
N LYS A 310 -7.61 -13.03 23.27
CA LYS A 310 -6.52 -13.80 22.68
C LYS A 310 -6.80 -14.00 21.17
N PRO A 311 -5.85 -13.68 20.28
CA PRO A 311 -6.00 -13.90 18.85
C PRO A 311 -6.39 -15.33 18.49
N GLU A 312 -7.47 -15.45 17.73
CA GLU A 312 -8.00 -16.73 17.24
C GLU A 312 -7.17 -17.28 16.08
N GLU A 313 -7.07 -18.61 15.96
CA GLU A 313 -6.23 -19.25 14.93
C GLU A 313 -6.67 -18.89 13.49
N TYR A 314 -7.98 -18.78 13.26
CA TYR A 314 -8.52 -18.41 11.94
C TYR A 314 -8.17 -16.97 11.55
N PHE A 315 -8.06 -16.08 12.53
CA PHE A 315 -7.61 -14.70 12.34
C PHE A 315 -6.11 -14.66 12.03
N LEU A 316 -5.30 -15.41 12.77
CA LEU A 316 -3.84 -15.44 12.57
C LEU A 316 -3.41 -15.94 11.19
N LYS A 317 -4.27 -16.69 10.47
CA LYS A 317 -4.03 -17.10 9.07
C LYS A 317 -3.96 -15.92 8.09
N GLN A 318 -4.46 -14.74 8.47
CA GLN A 318 -4.35 -13.51 7.67
C GLN A 318 -2.96 -12.89 7.69
N PHE A 319 -2.05 -13.43 8.50
CA PHE A 319 -0.70 -12.90 8.63
C PHE A 319 0.35 -13.78 7.94
N GLU A 320 1.44 -13.16 7.50
CA GLU A 320 2.58 -13.87 6.93
C GLU A 320 3.46 -14.46 8.04
N ASN A 321 3.36 -15.77 8.27
CA ASN A 321 4.24 -16.52 9.18
C ASN A 321 4.25 -16.01 10.64
N MET A 322 3.13 -15.46 11.13
CA MET A 322 2.98 -15.08 12.53
C MET A 322 3.03 -16.31 13.43
N ASN A 323 3.71 -16.17 14.57
CA ASN A 323 3.75 -17.22 15.59
C ASN A 323 2.37 -17.33 16.26
N GLN A 324 1.84 -18.56 16.30
CA GLN A 324 0.48 -18.81 16.80
C GLN A 324 0.38 -18.79 18.33
N THR A 325 1.50 -18.82 19.04
CA THR A 325 1.54 -18.83 20.51
C THR A 325 1.92 -17.45 21.04
N PRO A 326 0.98 -16.71 21.67
CA PRO A 326 1.29 -15.45 22.33
C PRO A 326 2.28 -15.61 23.48
N ILE A 327 3.12 -14.59 23.64
CA ILE A 327 4.06 -14.45 24.74
C ILE A 327 3.36 -13.70 25.88
N ASP A 328 3.39 -14.26 27.08
CA ASP A 328 2.91 -13.57 28.28
C ASP A 328 3.98 -12.62 28.82
N GLY A 329 3.86 -11.34 28.46
CA GLY A 329 4.68 -10.26 28.99
C GLY A 329 4.04 -9.56 30.19
N THR A 330 2.96 -10.06 30.79
CA THR A 330 2.16 -9.30 31.76
C THR A 330 2.82 -9.13 33.13
N VAL A 331 3.86 -9.91 33.41
CA VAL A 331 4.74 -9.80 34.59
C VAL A 331 5.95 -8.89 34.36
N SER A 332 6.14 -8.39 33.14
CA SER A 332 7.19 -7.44 32.80
C SER A 332 6.86 -6.05 33.32
N ASP A 333 7.89 -5.34 33.77
CA ASP A 333 7.82 -3.92 34.10
C ASP A 333 8.14 -3.01 32.90
N GLY A 334 8.21 -3.58 31.70
CA GLY A 334 8.47 -2.88 30.45
C GLY A 334 9.91 -2.42 30.25
N ALA A 335 10.79 -2.45 31.25
CA ALA A 335 12.17 -1.98 31.09
C ALA A 335 13.07 -3.04 30.44
N VAL A 336 13.79 -2.66 29.38
CA VAL A 336 14.76 -3.52 28.69
C VAL A 336 16.00 -3.68 29.57
N LYS A 337 16.05 -4.75 30.36
CA LYS A 337 17.18 -5.08 31.23
C LYS A 337 17.39 -6.59 31.40
N PRO A 338 18.63 -7.07 31.59
CA PRO A 338 18.90 -8.45 31.92
C PRO A 338 18.08 -8.90 33.15
N GLY A 339 17.45 -10.08 33.04
CA GLY A 339 16.61 -10.65 34.10
C GLY A 339 15.15 -10.20 34.08
N ASN A 340 14.76 -9.24 33.22
CA ASN A 340 13.33 -9.00 32.97
C ASN A 340 12.74 -10.23 32.23
N PRO A 341 11.62 -10.81 32.72
CA PRO A 341 11.07 -12.06 32.18
C PRO A 341 10.75 -12.01 30.68
N LEU A 342 10.17 -10.92 30.19
CA LEU A 342 9.79 -10.76 28.79
C LEU A 342 11.04 -10.77 27.91
N PHE A 343 12.02 -9.91 28.19
CA PHE A 343 13.19 -9.79 27.33
C PHE A 343 14.09 -11.02 27.39
N SER A 344 14.16 -11.71 28.54
CA SER A 344 14.80 -13.02 28.63
C SER A 344 14.12 -14.05 27.72
N GLN A 345 12.79 -14.11 27.71
CA GLN A 345 12.04 -15.01 26.83
C GLN A 345 12.22 -14.66 25.34
N LEU A 346 12.26 -13.38 24.98
CA LEU A 346 12.52 -12.93 23.61
C LEU A 346 13.91 -13.35 23.12
N VAL A 347 14.94 -13.29 23.97
CA VAL A 347 16.28 -13.80 23.64
C VAL A 347 16.22 -15.29 23.34
N THR A 348 15.55 -16.09 24.18
CA THR A 348 15.41 -17.54 23.97
C THR A 348 14.69 -17.85 22.66
N LEU A 349 13.55 -17.20 22.38
CA LEU A 349 12.74 -17.47 21.19
C LEU A 349 13.39 -17.03 19.88
N THR A 350 14.31 -16.07 19.93
CA THR A 350 14.99 -15.55 18.73
C THR A 350 16.35 -16.19 18.47
N SER A 351 16.87 -16.96 19.44
CA SER A 351 18.11 -17.74 19.30
C SER A 351 17.93 -18.94 18.38
N GLU A 352 19.02 -19.42 17.79
CA GLU A 352 19.03 -20.63 16.96
C GLU A 352 19.46 -21.84 17.78
N GLU A 353 19.08 -23.06 17.40
CA GLU A 353 19.42 -24.28 18.16
C GLU A 353 20.92 -24.48 18.36
N ALA A 354 21.75 -23.92 17.46
CA ALA A 354 23.21 -23.97 17.53
C ALA A 354 23.85 -22.74 18.21
N ASP A 355 23.07 -21.78 18.71
CA ASP A 355 23.57 -20.52 19.28
C ASP A 355 24.08 -20.75 20.72
N SER A 356 25.39 -20.95 20.87
CA SER A 356 26.08 -21.15 22.16
C SER A 356 26.40 -19.84 22.89
N THR A 357 25.95 -18.68 22.38
CA THR A 357 26.25 -17.40 23.04
C THR A 357 25.50 -17.25 24.36
N PRO A 358 26.20 -16.93 25.46
CA PRO A 358 25.58 -16.76 26.77
C PRO A 358 24.52 -15.65 26.75
N PRO A 359 23.53 -15.70 27.66
CA PRO A 359 22.55 -14.64 27.81
C PRO A 359 23.22 -13.28 28.04
N PRO A 360 22.71 -12.18 27.45
CA PRO A 360 23.25 -10.84 27.66
C PRO A 360 23.23 -10.46 29.15
N THR A 361 24.36 -9.98 29.67
CA THR A 361 24.52 -9.55 31.06
C THR A 361 24.41 -8.03 31.24
N THR A 362 24.38 -7.27 30.13
CA THR A 362 24.17 -5.82 30.12
C THR A 362 22.98 -5.44 29.24
N THR A 363 22.37 -4.28 29.52
CA THR A 363 21.25 -3.75 28.74
C THR A 363 21.66 -3.47 27.29
N GLU A 364 22.86 -2.94 27.05
CA GLU A 364 23.35 -2.61 25.71
C GLU A 364 23.57 -3.88 24.87
N ALA A 365 24.10 -4.94 25.47
CA ALA A 365 24.26 -6.23 24.82
C ALA A 365 22.90 -6.87 24.49
N LEU A 366 21.92 -6.74 25.40
CA LEU A 366 20.56 -7.22 25.20
C LEU A 366 19.88 -6.51 24.02
N ILE A 367 19.96 -5.18 23.98
CA ILE A 367 19.41 -4.37 22.90
C ILE A 367 20.07 -4.72 21.57
N THR A 368 21.39 -4.82 21.55
CA THR A 368 22.13 -5.18 20.34
C THR A 368 21.71 -6.56 19.82
N ARG A 369 21.60 -7.56 20.71
CA ARG A 369 21.18 -8.92 20.35
C ARG A 369 19.78 -8.94 19.76
N LEU A 370 18.81 -8.30 20.42
CA LEU A 370 17.42 -8.31 19.96
C LEU A 370 17.22 -7.45 18.69
N ASN A 371 17.93 -6.32 18.55
CA ASN A 371 17.94 -5.54 17.30
C ASN A 371 18.49 -6.36 16.12
N GLY A 372 19.40 -7.30 16.35
CA GLY A 372 19.87 -8.23 15.32
C GLY A 372 18.82 -9.27 14.89
N LYS A 373 17.67 -9.35 15.55
CA LYS A 373 16.64 -10.39 15.33
C LYS A 373 15.27 -9.80 14.94
N ARG A 374 15.23 -8.61 14.32
CA ARG A 374 13.98 -7.89 13.99
C ARG A 374 12.96 -8.73 13.22
N GLU A 375 13.36 -9.43 12.16
CA GLU A 375 12.43 -10.25 11.38
C GLU A 375 11.76 -11.37 12.18
N LYS A 376 12.40 -11.85 13.25
CA LYS A 376 11.80 -12.84 14.16
C LYS A 376 10.85 -12.15 15.15
N LEU A 377 11.23 -10.99 15.68
CA LEU A 377 10.40 -10.21 16.62
C LEU A 377 9.10 -9.73 15.99
N GLU A 378 9.14 -9.31 14.74
CA GLU A 378 7.98 -8.90 13.92
C GLU A 378 6.92 -9.98 13.74
N LYS A 379 7.23 -11.24 14.07
CA LYS A 379 6.31 -12.39 13.99
C LYS A 379 5.69 -12.77 15.33
N LEU A 380 6.03 -12.06 16.40
CA LEU A 380 5.61 -12.41 17.76
C LEU A 380 4.34 -11.66 18.15
N ILE A 381 3.44 -12.38 18.80
CA ILE A 381 2.30 -11.82 19.52
C ILE A 381 2.72 -11.69 20.97
N VAL A 382 2.58 -10.51 21.56
CA VAL A 382 2.97 -10.28 22.97
C VAL A 382 1.80 -9.68 23.71
N GLN A 383 1.42 -10.32 24.81
CA GLN A 383 0.49 -9.74 25.77
C GLN A 383 1.28 -8.85 26.74
N HIS A 384 1.01 -7.56 26.77
CA HIS A 384 1.74 -6.64 27.64
C HIS A 384 0.86 -5.49 28.11
N GLN A 385 1.23 -4.83 29.20
CA GLN A 385 0.56 -3.61 29.62
C GLN A 385 0.72 -2.50 28.57
N SER A 386 -0.35 -1.78 28.28
CA SER A 386 -0.33 -0.67 27.32
C SER A 386 0.44 0.53 27.84
N GLU A 387 1.19 1.17 26.95
CA GLU A 387 1.88 2.43 27.22
C GLU A 387 0.94 3.65 27.21
N TRP A 388 -0.32 3.48 26.82
CA TRP A 388 -1.34 4.53 26.73
C TRP A 388 -2.33 4.56 27.90
N CYS A 389 -2.07 3.77 28.94
CA CYS A 389 -2.75 3.87 30.23
C CYS A 389 -1.82 4.56 31.23
N GLN A 390 -2.34 5.54 31.97
CA GLN A 390 -1.53 6.38 32.85
C GLN A 390 -0.76 5.58 33.91
N ASP A 391 -1.40 4.60 34.55
CA ASP A 391 -0.79 3.84 35.65
C ASP A 391 0.35 2.93 35.18
N SER A 392 0.15 2.22 34.07
CA SER A 392 1.18 1.38 33.46
C SER A 392 2.30 2.23 32.87
N ALA A 393 2.00 3.35 32.21
CA ALA A 393 3.00 4.28 31.69
C ALA A 393 3.90 4.82 32.82
N ASN A 394 3.32 5.24 33.94
CA ASN A 394 4.08 5.67 35.12
C ASN A 394 4.95 4.55 35.68
N THR A 395 4.42 3.32 35.75
CA THR A 395 5.16 2.15 36.24
C THR A 395 6.36 1.82 35.33
N HIS A 396 6.17 1.82 34.02
CA HIS A 396 7.25 1.62 33.04
C HIS A 396 8.31 2.73 33.16
N LEU A 397 7.87 3.99 33.24
CA LEU A 397 8.74 5.14 33.40
C LEU A 397 9.61 4.99 34.66
N GLU A 398 9.04 4.65 35.81
CA GLU A 398 9.81 4.44 37.06
C GLU A 398 10.84 3.30 36.93
N SER A 399 10.51 2.20 36.25
CA SER A 399 11.48 1.11 36.04
C SER A 399 12.65 1.53 35.12
N ILE A 400 12.36 2.31 34.08
CA ILE A 400 13.38 2.88 33.18
C ILE A 400 14.22 3.93 33.93
N LYS A 401 13.59 4.76 34.76
CA LYS A 401 14.24 5.80 35.59
C LYS A 401 15.34 5.22 36.45
N GLU A 402 15.04 4.18 37.21
CA GLU A 402 16.04 3.58 38.11
C GLU A 402 17.21 2.99 37.32
N SER A 403 16.92 2.36 36.19
CA SER A 403 17.91 1.70 35.34
C SER A 403 18.85 2.70 34.67
N ALA A 404 18.30 3.74 34.04
CA ALA A 404 19.06 4.78 33.36
C ALA A 404 19.87 5.66 34.33
N LYS A 405 19.29 5.99 35.50
CA LYS A 405 20.03 6.70 36.57
C LYS A 405 21.28 5.95 37.00
N LYS A 406 21.18 4.64 37.26
CA LYS A 406 22.32 3.80 37.68
C LYS A 406 23.45 3.74 36.63
N VAL A 407 23.14 3.86 35.35
CA VAL A 407 24.14 3.90 34.28
C VAL A 407 24.86 5.26 34.31
N LEU A 408 24.11 6.35 34.35
CA LEU A 408 24.67 7.71 34.42
C LEU A 408 25.49 7.93 35.69
N ASP A 409 24.97 7.53 36.86
CA ASP A 409 25.68 7.65 38.14
C ASP A 409 27.04 6.95 38.08
N ARG A 410 27.13 5.75 37.50
CA ARG A 410 28.41 5.03 37.34
C ARG A 410 29.38 5.76 36.39
N LEU A 411 28.87 6.31 35.29
CA LEU A 411 29.70 7.04 34.34
C LEU A 411 30.31 8.30 34.97
N PHE A 412 29.51 9.06 35.72
CA PHE A 412 29.99 10.25 36.43
C PHE A 412 30.89 9.89 37.61
N GLU A 413 30.53 8.87 38.40
CA GLU A 413 31.35 8.37 39.53
C GLU A 413 32.78 8.03 39.09
N ASN A 414 32.97 7.44 37.91
CA ASN A 414 34.30 7.13 37.35
C ASN A 414 35.19 8.36 37.09
N SER A 415 34.62 9.57 37.11
CA SER A 415 35.35 10.83 36.96
C SER A 415 35.81 11.42 38.30
N PHE A 416 35.50 10.77 39.43
CA PHE A 416 35.87 11.17 40.80
C PHE A 416 36.82 10.15 41.44
N ILE A 417 37.56 10.57 42.48
CA ILE A 417 38.53 9.70 43.17
C ILE A 417 37.81 8.63 43.99
N SER A 418 36.64 8.97 44.53
CA SER A 418 35.81 8.03 45.29
C SER A 418 34.33 8.31 45.12
N ARG A 419 33.52 7.28 45.44
CA ARG A 419 32.06 7.37 45.45
C ARG A 419 31.53 8.43 46.41
N ASP A 420 32.17 8.58 47.56
CA ASP A 420 31.75 9.55 48.57
C ASP A 420 32.02 10.98 48.10
N GLU A 421 33.16 11.21 47.44
CA GLU A 421 33.46 12.49 46.80
C GLU A 421 32.46 12.84 45.69
N TYR A 422 32.09 11.87 44.85
CA TYR A 422 31.05 12.09 43.83
C TYR A 422 29.72 12.49 44.47
N LYS A 423 29.26 11.75 45.48
CA LYS A 423 27.99 12.01 46.17
C LYS A 423 27.94 13.38 46.85
N ASP A 424 29.04 13.81 47.43
CA ASP A 424 29.15 15.13 48.08
C ASP A 424 29.40 16.27 47.07
N SER A 425 29.63 15.94 45.80
CA SER A 425 29.91 16.93 44.77
C SER A 425 28.67 17.72 44.34
N LYS A 426 28.87 18.98 43.98
CA LYS A 426 27.84 19.80 43.31
C LYS A 426 27.32 19.19 42.01
N TRP A 427 28.10 18.31 41.37
CA TRP A 427 27.76 17.67 40.11
C TRP A 427 26.73 16.55 40.29
N HIS A 428 26.83 15.77 41.38
CA HIS A 428 25.80 14.80 41.73
C HIS A 428 24.46 15.47 42.02
N ASN A 429 24.46 16.55 42.80
CA ASN A 429 23.25 17.35 43.05
C ASN A 429 22.65 17.91 41.76
N LYS A 430 23.50 18.39 40.83
CA LYS A 430 23.03 18.89 39.54
C LYS A 430 22.46 17.78 38.65
N LEU A 431 23.07 16.59 38.67
CA LEU A 431 22.56 15.42 37.96
C LEU A 431 21.17 15.04 38.49
N GLU A 432 20.99 15.01 39.82
CA GLU A 432 19.71 14.70 40.43
C GLU A 432 18.62 15.68 40.02
N GLU A 433 18.90 16.98 40.08
CA GLU A 433 17.96 18.04 39.68
C GLU A 433 17.50 17.90 38.22
N VAL A 434 18.46 17.71 37.31
CA VAL A 434 18.21 17.51 35.88
C VAL A 434 17.37 16.26 35.66
N TYR A 435 17.69 15.18 36.36
CA TYR A 435 17.05 13.88 36.19
C TYR A 435 15.61 13.88 36.72
N GLN A 436 15.38 14.46 37.90
CA GLN A 436 14.02 14.62 38.46
C GLN A 436 13.15 15.48 37.55
N SER A 437 13.70 16.58 37.01
CA SER A 437 12.97 17.45 36.10
C SER A 437 12.64 16.77 34.77
N PHE A 438 13.58 15.99 34.22
CA PHE A 438 13.35 15.22 32.99
C PHE A 438 12.24 14.19 33.21
N PHE A 439 12.30 13.49 34.34
CA PHE A 439 11.32 12.48 34.68
C PHE A 439 9.92 13.06 34.91
N ALA A 440 9.83 14.20 35.61
CA ALA A 440 8.58 14.92 35.80
C ALA A 440 7.97 15.34 34.45
N GLN A 441 8.79 15.80 33.49
CA GLN A 441 8.32 16.08 32.13
C GLN A 441 7.79 14.81 31.44
N GLN A 442 8.50 13.67 31.54
CA GLN A 442 8.04 12.42 30.91
C GLN A 442 6.73 11.91 31.52
N GLN A 443 6.54 12.03 32.84
CA GLN A 443 5.27 11.72 33.50
C GLN A 443 4.14 12.62 33.02
N GLU A 444 4.40 13.91 32.83
CA GLU A 444 3.40 14.84 32.29
C GLU A 444 3.04 14.51 30.84
N LYS A 445 4.05 14.21 29.99
CA LYS A 445 3.80 13.74 28.62
C LYS A 445 2.97 12.45 28.62
N ALA A 446 3.29 11.48 29.48
CA ALA A 446 2.55 10.23 29.59
C ALA A 446 1.07 10.46 29.96
N LYS A 447 0.78 11.39 30.89
CA LYS A 447 -0.60 11.77 31.23
C LYS A 447 -1.33 12.40 30.05
N LEU A 448 -0.68 13.33 29.35
CA LEU A 448 -1.26 14.00 28.17
C LEU A 448 -1.50 13.06 26.99
N LEU A 449 -0.75 11.95 26.91
CA LEU A 449 -0.89 10.92 25.88
C LEU A 449 -1.84 9.79 26.26
N ALA A 450 -2.08 9.57 27.56
CA ALA A 450 -2.94 8.51 28.04
C ALA A 450 -4.39 8.71 27.56
N TRP A 451 -5.04 7.62 27.18
CA TRP A 451 -6.42 7.64 26.64
C TRP A 451 -7.23 6.40 26.99
N ILE A 452 -6.59 5.26 27.26
CA ILE A 452 -7.29 3.97 27.44
C ILE A 452 -8.28 4.00 28.60
N GLN A 453 -7.90 4.62 29.72
CA GLN A 453 -8.79 4.74 30.88
C GLN A 453 -10.11 5.45 30.54
N ASP A 454 -10.06 6.44 29.65
CA ASP A 454 -11.21 7.24 29.24
C ASP A 454 -12.08 6.52 28.19
N ALA A 455 -11.54 5.50 27.53
CA ALA A 455 -12.24 4.67 26.54
C ALA A 455 -12.62 3.27 27.05
N SER A 456 -12.29 2.94 28.31
CA SER A 456 -12.38 1.59 28.88
C SER A 456 -13.78 0.97 28.77
N ASP A 457 -14.83 1.78 28.86
CA ASP A 457 -16.23 1.37 28.69
C ASP A 457 -16.61 0.91 27.28
N VAL A 458 -15.82 1.29 26.26
CA VAL A 458 -16.07 0.95 24.84
C VAL A 458 -15.23 -0.23 24.43
N ILE A 459 -13.93 -0.18 24.72
CA ILE A 459 -12.99 -1.20 24.27
C ILE A 459 -12.89 -2.37 25.25
N HIS A 460 -13.62 -2.34 26.38
CA HIS A 460 -13.53 -3.32 27.47
C HIS A 460 -12.08 -3.65 27.85
N ALA A 461 -11.19 -2.67 27.72
CA ALA A 461 -9.78 -2.93 27.75
C ALA A 461 -9.34 -3.31 29.17
N ASN A 462 -8.92 -4.56 29.32
CA ASN A 462 -7.86 -4.87 30.26
C ASN A 462 -6.60 -4.16 29.75
N PRO A 463 -5.81 -3.43 30.57
CA PRO A 463 -4.61 -2.76 30.11
C PRO A 463 -3.57 -3.71 29.52
N LYS A 464 -3.81 -5.03 29.47
CA LYS A 464 -2.94 -6.10 28.98
C LYS A 464 -3.39 -6.67 27.62
N PRO A 465 -3.51 -5.87 26.55
CA PRO A 465 -3.92 -6.39 25.24
C PRO A 465 -2.84 -7.26 24.61
N TYR A 466 -3.24 -8.04 23.62
CA TYR A 466 -2.35 -8.81 22.74
C TYR A 466 -1.93 -7.93 21.57
N TYR A 467 -0.66 -7.58 21.54
CA TYR A 467 -0.05 -6.79 20.48
C TYR A 467 0.41 -7.67 19.33
N LEU A 468 0.24 -7.17 18.12
CA LEU A 468 0.68 -7.78 16.87
C LEU A 468 1.42 -6.72 16.06
N TRP A 469 2.42 -7.14 15.28
CA TRP A 469 3.08 -6.22 14.38
C TRP A 469 2.11 -5.80 13.25
N PRO A 470 1.77 -4.51 13.09
CA PRO A 470 0.70 -4.06 12.20
C PRO A 470 0.91 -4.43 10.72
N PHE A 471 2.16 -4.59 10.28
CA PHE A 471 2.49 -4.75 8.85
C PHE A 471 2.70 -6.21 8.43
N ALA A 472 2.46 -7.18 9.31
CA ALA A 472 2.48 -8.61 8.95
C ALA A 472 1.19 -9.11 8.29
N LEU A 473 0.15 -8.27 8.21
CA LEU A 473 -1.08 -8.59 7.51
C LEU A 473 -0.79 -8.82 6.03
N LYS A 474 -1.33 -9.91 5.49
CA LYS A 474 -1.33 -10.13 4.04
C LYS A 474 -2.14 -9.00 3.42
N LEU A 475 -1.48 -8.22 2.56
CA LEU A 475 -2.16 -7.21 1.76
C LEU A 475 -3.34 -7.87 1.03
N GLY A 476 -4.42 -7.09 0.87
CA GLY A 476 -5.56 -7.52 0.09
C GLY A 476 -5.09 -8.08 -1.25
N GLU A 477 -5.66 -9.21 -1.65
CA GLU A 477 -5.48 -9.70 -3.01
C GLU A 477 -5.94 -8.60 -3.97
N LEU A 478 -5.08 -8.22 -4.95
CA LEU A 478 -5.39 -7.20 -5.98
C LEU A 478 -6.75 -7.44 -6.62
N ILE A 479 -7.07 -8.72 -6.80
CA ILE A 479 -8.35 -9.20 -7.27
C ILE A 479 -8.95 -10.02 -6.13
N ASN A 480 -10.12 -9.65 -5.61
CA ASN A 480 -10.79 -10.42 -4.56
C ASN A 480 -11.93 -11.29 -5.14
N ILE A 481 -12.50 -12.15 -4.30
CA ILE A 481 -13.59 -13.05 -4.72
C ILE A 481 -14.84 -12.30 -5.18
N ASP A 482 -15.18 -11.16 -4.57
CA ASP A 482 -16.38 -10.38 -4.93
C ASP A 482 -16.25 -9.74 -6.31
N MET A 483 -15.05 -9.31 -6.69
CA MET A 483 -14.77 -8.81 -8.04
C MET A 483 -15.00 -9.90 -9.09
N ILE A 484 -14.42 -11.09 -8.90
CA ILE A 484 -14.55 -12.22 -9.86
C ILE A 484 -16.00 -12.72 -9.88
N TYR A 485 -16.64 -12.84 -8.72
CA TYR A 485 -18.00 -13.33 -8.62
C TYR A 485 -18.99 -12.36 -9.25
N SER A 486 -18.77 -11.04 -9.10
CA SER A 486 -19.57 -10.00 -9.77
C SER A 486 -19.31 -9.95 -11.28
N ALA A 487 -18.05 -10.08 -11.72
CA ALA A 487 -17.71 -10.25 -13.13
C ALA A 487 -18.41 -11.46 -13.75
N ASN A 488 -18.58 -12.54 -12.98
CA ASN A 488 -19.30 -13.74 -13.39
C ASN A 488 -20.81 -13.68 -13.19
N LEU A 489 -21.38 -12.48 -12.98
CA LEU A 489 -22.81 -12.26 -12.74
C LEU A 489 -23.37 -13.11 -11.60
N ARG A 490 -22.56 -13.28 -10.54
CA ARG A 490 -22.84 -14.09 -9.34
C ARG A 490 -23.12 -15.56 -9.64
N GLN A 491 -22.52 -16.11 -10.69
CA GLN A 491 -22.60 -17.53 -11.04
C GLN A 491 -21.34 -18.31 -10.66
N ASN A 492 -21.51 -19.60 -10.34
CA ASN A 492 -20.42 -20.59 -10.18
C ASN A 492 -19.27 -20.16 -9.25
N ARG A 493 -19.59 -19.82 -7.99
CA ARG A 493 -18.61 -19.34 -6.99
C ARG A 493 -17.38 -20.23 -6.83
N ASN A 494 -17.52 -21.55 -6.94
CA ASN A 494 -16.40 -22.49 -6.86
C ASN A 494 -15.39 -22.31 -8.01
N VAL A 495 -15.84 -21.96 -9.21
CA VAL A 495 -14.94 -21.63 -10.33
C VAL A 495 -14.19 -20.34 -10.02
N CYS A 496 -14.87 -19.33 -9.47
CA CYS A 496 -14.26 -18.07 -9.07
C CYS A 496 -13.19 -18.27 -7.97
N LEU A 497 -13.45 -19.12 -6.97
CA LEU A 497 -12.48 -19.45 -5.93
C LEU A 497 -11.26 -20.19 -6.49
N ASN A 498 -11.46 -21.11 -7.43
CA ASN A 498 -10.37 -21.91 -8.00
C ASN A 498 -9.41 -21.05 -8.84
N ILE A 499 -9.92 -20.05 -9.56
CA ILE A 499 -9.09 -19.19 -10.41
C ILE A 499 -8.42 -18.03 -9.64
N LEU A 500 -9.03 -17.56 -8.54
CA LEU A 500 -8.60 -16.42 -7.72
C LEU A 500 -7.09 -16.36 -7.40
N PRO A 501 -6.43 -17.42 -6.89
CA PRO A 501 -5.00 -17.34 -6.57
C PRO A 501 -4.13 -17.09 -7.80
N TYR A 502 -4.53 -17.62 -8.97
CA TYR A 502 -3.79 -17.47 -10.21
C TYR A 502 -4.01 -16.10 -10.86
N LEU A 503 -5.23 -15.55 -10.76
CA LEU A 503 -5.50 -14.16 -11.15
C LEU A 503 -4.59 -13.19 -10.39
N ASN A 504 -4.47 -13.37 -9.07
CA ASN A 504 -3.58 -12.53 -8.26
C ASN A 504 -2.10 -12.75 -8.56
N LYS A 505 -1.67 -14.00 -8.75
CA LYS A 505 -0.29 -14.33 -9.14
C LYS A 505 0.13 -13.57 -10.40
N TYR A 506 -0.70 -13.62 -11.45
CA TYR A 506 -0.36 -12.99 -12.72
C TYR A 506 -0.66 -11.49 -12.75
N ALA A 507 -1.69 -11.00 -12.05
CA ALA A 507 -1.93 -9.57 -11.90
C ALA A 507 -0.72 -8.86 -11.27
N LYS A 508 -0.12 -9.45 -10.22
CA LYS A 508 1.14 -8.97 -9.64
C LYS A 508 2.29 -9.02 -10.64
N LYS A 509 2.45 -10.12 -11.38
CA LYS A 509 3.53 -10.30 -12.37
C LYS A 509 3.49 -9.25 -13.49
N TYR A 510 2.30 -8.84 -13.90
CA TYR A 510 2.10 -7.85 -14.98
C TYR A 510 1.85 -6.42 -14.45
N ASN A 511 2.04 -6.18 -13.15
CA ASN A 511 1.74 -4.90 -12.49
C ASN A 511 0.32 -4.37 -12.78
N MET A 512 -0.67 -5.26 -12.90
CA MET A 512 -2.09 -4.91 -13.07
C MET A 512 -2.69 -4.58 -11.70
N ASN A 513 -2.51 -3.33 -11.26
CA ASN A 513 -3.00 -2.83 -9.97
C ASN A 513 -4.09 -1.74 -10.11
N SER A 514 -4.36 -1.27 -11.33
CA SER A 514 -5.37 -0.27 -11.62
C SER A 514 -6.79 -0.85 -11.57
N PRO A 515 -7.72 -0.28 -10.77
CA PRO A 515 -9.09 -0.76 -10.68
C PRO A 515 -9.80 -0.86 -12.05
N VAL A 516 -9.61 0.14 -12.91
CA VAL A 516 -10.23 0.19 -14.24
C VAL A 516 -9.71 -0.94 -15.13
N VAL A 517 -8.39 -1.17 -15.11
CA VAL A 517 -7.76 -2.25 -15.91
C VAL A 517 -8.20 -3.63 -15.40
N ILE A 518 -8.30 -3.81 -14.08
CA ILE A 518 -8.82 -5.04 -13.47
C ILE A 518 -10.28 -5.28 -13.90
N ALA A 519 -11.13 -4.25 -13.88
CA ALA A 519 -12.51 -4.34 -14.33
C ALA A 519 -12.61 -4.72 -15.82
N HIS A 520 -11.79 -4.11 -16.68
CA HIS A 520 -11.70 -4.48 -18.10
C HIS A 520 -11.26 -5.93 -18.27
N PHE A 521 -10.18 -6.35 -17.61
CA PHE A 521 -9.66 -7.70 -17.75
C PHE A 521 -10.68 -8.76 -17.29
N LEU A 522 -11.23 -8.60 -16.08
CA LEU A 522 -12.17 -9.55 -15.50
C LEU A 522 -13.48 -9.64 -16.29
N SER A 523 -14.02 -8.52 -16.76
CA SER A 523 -15.25 -8.51 -17.55
C SER A 523 -15.09 -9.23 -18.89
N GLN A 524 -13.94 -9.08 -19.56
CA GLN A 524 -13.64 -9.79 -20.80
C GLN A 524 -13.45 -11.29 -20.54
N LEU A 525 -12.64 -11.68 -19.55
CA LEU A 525 -12.43 -13.11 -19.21
C LEU A 525 -13.73 -13.82 -18.83
N ALA A 526 -14.57 -13.15 -18.02
CA ALA A 526 -15.86 -13.68 -17.60
C ALA A 526 -16.81 -13.87 -18.79
N HIS A 527 -16.82 -12.93 -19.75
CA HIS A 527 -17.58 -13.08 -20.98
C HIS A 527 -17.08 -14.24 -21.86
N GLU A 528 -15.76 -14.38 -22.04
CA GLU A 528 -15.18 -15.40 -22.91
C GLU A 528 -15.37 -16.82 -22.36
N SER A 529 -15.32 -17.00 -21.04
CA SER A 529 -15.19 -18.33 -20.45
C SER A 529 -15.97 -18.59 -19.17
N GLY A 530 -16.57 -17.56 -18.56
CA GLY A 530 -17.09 -17.65 -17.19
C GLY A 530 -16.03 -18.16 -16.22
N PHE A 531 -14.76 -17.83 -16.47
CA PHE A 531 -13.56 -18.31 -15.77
C PHE A 531 -13.31 -19.82 -15.83
N THR A 532 -13.94 -20.53 -16.75
CA THR A 532 -13.76 -21.97 -16.93
C THR A 532 -12.81 -22.26 -18.10
N ALA A 533 -11.68 -22.90 -17.80
CA ALA A 533 -10.78 -23.37 -18.84
C ALA A 533 -11.46 -24.44 -19.70
N SER A 534 -11.48 -24.26 -21.01
CA SER A 534 -12.19 -25.16 -21.92
C SER A 534 -11.36 -25.49 -23.16
N THR A 535 -11.85 -26.46 -23.91
CA THR A 535 -11.34 -26.80 -25.25
C THR A 535 -12.49 -26.73 -26.23
N GLU A 536 -12.28 -26.14 -27.40
CA GLU A 536 -13.32 -26.15 -28.43
C GLU A 536 -13.68 -27.58 -28.88
N SER A 537 -14.98 -27.83 -28.99
CA SER A 537 -15.50 -29.18 -29.28
C SER A 537 -15.24 -29.61 -30.72
N LEU A 538 -15.47 -28.72 -31.69
CA LEU A 538 -15.44 -29.02 -33.13
C LEU A 538 -16.36 -30.17 -33.58
N SER A 539 -17.37 -30.55 -32.77
CA SER A 539 -18.38 -31.54 -33.15
C SER A 539 -19.66 -30.84 -33.60
N TYR A 540 -19.88 -30.78 -34.91
CA TYR A 540 -21.02 -30.06 -35.49
C TYR A 540 -21.91 -30.98 -36.32
N SER A 541 -23.23 -30.71 -36.33
CA SER A 541 -24.13 -31.30 -37.33
C SER A 541 -23.72 -30.83 -38.74
N PRO A 542 -24.09 -31.57 -39.80
CA PRO A 542 -23.68 -31.23 -41.16
C PRO A 542 -24.01 -29.78 -41.55
N LYS A 543 -25.25 -29.37 -41.30
CA LYS A 543 -25.75 -28.03 -41.60
C LYS A 543 -24.98 -26.95 -40.83
N ARG A 544 -24.77 -27.15 -39.52
CA ARG A 544 -24.07 -26.18 -38.66
C ARG A 544 -22.59 -26.08 -39.03
N MET A 545 -21.95 -27.19 -39.36
CA MET A 545 -20.55 -27.23 -39.82
C MET A 545 -20.36 -26.38 -41.09
N ARG A 546 -21.24 -26.55 -42.09
CA ARG A 546 -21.23 -25.77 -43.34
C ARG A 546 -21.53 -24.29 -43.08
N GLN A 547 -22.48 -23.99 -42.20
CA GLN A 547 -22.79 -22.63 -41.78
C GLN A 547 -21.58 -21.93 -41.16
N ILE A 548 -20.87 -22.60 -40.24
CA ILE A 548 -19.78 -21.96 -39.49
C ILE A 548 -18.49 -21.85 -40.33
N PHE A 549 -18.13 -22.89 -41.09
CA PHE A 549 -16.81 -22.96 -41.73
C PHE A 549 -16.84 -23.00 -43.26
N GLY A 550 -18.02 -23.16 -43.86
CA GLY A 550 -18.13 -23.56 -45.26
C GLY A 550 -18.10 -22.42 -46.27
N CYS A 551 -18.58 -21.22 -45.93
CA CYS A 551 -18.78 -20.14 -46.90
C CYS A 551 -17.63 -19.11 -46.95
N LYS A 552 -17.35 -18.60 -48.17
CA LYS A 552 -16.45 -17.45 -48.35
C LYS A 552 -17.06 -16.23 -47.65
N GLY A 553 -16.24 -15.47 -46.93
CA GLY A 553 -16.70 -14.30 -46.17
C GLY A 553 -17.47 -14.62 -44.87
N GLY A 554 -17.49 -15.89 -44.44
CA GLY A 554 -17.97 -16.31 -43.13
C GLY A 554 -19.45 -16.70 -43.05
N PRO A 555 -19.96 -16.95 -41.83
CA PRO A 555 -21.28 -17.56 -41.62
C PRO A 555 -22.47 -16.76 -42.13
N LYS A 556 -22.34 -15.43 -42.23
CA LYS A 556 -23.39 -14.53 -42.75
C LYS A 556 -23.77 -14.81 -44.20
N ASN A 557 -22.91 -15.48 -44.96
CA ASN A 557 -23.14 -15.81 -46.36
C ASN A 557 -23.71 -17.22 -46.57
N TYR A 558 -24.02 -17.94 -45.49
CA TYR A 558 -24.67 -19.23 -45.56
C TYR A 558 -26.18 -19.07 -45.76
N VAL A 559 -26.72 -19.72 -46.79
CA VAL A 559 -28.14 -19.70 -47.14
C VAL A 559 -28.78 -21.00 -46.65
N SER A 560 -29.58 -20.89 -45.60
CA SER A 560 -30.11 -22.05 -44.86
C SER A 560 -31.11 -22.87 -45.67
N GLU A 561 -31.87 -22.22 -46.55
CA GLU A 561 -32.94 -22.81 -47.35
C GLU A 561 -32.38 -23.76 -48.42
N THR A 562 -31.24 -23.39 -49.00
CA THR A 562 -30.60 -24.13 -50.10
C THR A 562 -29.35 -24.90 -49.66
N ASP A 563 -28.98 -24.80 -48.38
CA ASP A 563 -27.74 -25.35 -47.82
C ASP A 563 -26.51 -25.00 -48.68
N SER A 564 -26.38 -23.72 -49.02
CA SER A 564 -25.40 -23.19 -49.97
C SER A 564 -24.78 -21.88 -49.46
N CYS A 565 -23.87 -21.29 -50.25
CA CYS A 565 -23.17 -20.06 -49.93
C CYS A 565 -23.42 -18.99 -51.00
N SER A 566 -23.87 -17.81 -50.59
CA SER A 566 -24.15 -16.69 -51.51
C SER A 566 -22.91 -16.16 -52.23
N LEU A 567 -21.74 -16.24 -51.60
CA LEU A 567 -20.44 -15.83 -52.17
C LEU A 567 -19.56 -17.03 -52.58
N GLY A 568 -20.16 -18.22 -52.70
CA GLY A 568 -19.45 -19.46 -53.00
C GLY A 568 -18.84 -20.14 -51.76
N LYS A 569 -18.53 -21.42 -51.93
CA LYS A 569 -17.99 -22.29 -50.88
C LYS A 569 -16.50 -22.05 -50.73
N LEU A 570 -16.06 -21.87 -49.48
CA LEU A 570 -14.65 -21.79 -49.08
C LEU A 570 -14.06 -23.20 -48.88
N ARG A 571 -14.88 -24.15 -48.43
CA ARG A 571 -14.45 -25.51 -48.07
C ARG A 571 -15.38 -26.56 -48.68
N GLU A 572 -15.16 -26.88 -49.95
CA GLU A 572 -16.04 -27.76 -50.74
C GLU A 572 -16.26 -29.14 -50.09
N LYS A 573 -15.21 -29.68 -49.44
CA LYS A 573 -15.28 -31.02 -48.81
C LYS A 573 -16.32 -31.12 -47.69
N LEU A 574 -16.76 -30.00 -47.12
CA LEU A 574 -17.85 -29.99 -46.13
C LEU A 574 -19.21 -30.38 -46.75
N TRP A 575 -19.35 -30.27 -48.07
CA TRP A 575 -20.51 -30.74 -48.84
C TRP A 575 -20.27 -32.11 -49.48
N THR A 576 -19.10 -32.34 -50.06
CA THR A 576 -18.82 -33.56 -50.85
C THR A 576 -18.38 -34.76 -50.00
N GLU A 577 -17.86 -34.52 -48.79
CA GLU A 577 -17.35 -35.54 -47.86
C GLU A 577 -18.00 -35.40 -46.47
N GLU A 578 -19.29 -35.08 -46.40
CA GLU A 578 -20.02 -34.76 -45.15
C GLU A 578 -19.75 -35.74 -43.99
N ASN A 579 -19.91 -37.04 -44.24
CA ASN A 579 -19.77 -38.09 -43.23
C ASN A 579 -18.39 -38.15 -42.58
N LYS A 580 -17.36 -37.61 -43.25
CA LYS A 580 -15.99 -37.56 -42.73
C LYS A 580 -15.80 -36.47 -41.69
N TYR A 581 -16.51 -35.35 -41.81
CA TYR A 581 -16.31 -34.15 -40.99
C TYR A 581 -17.44 -33.89 -39.98
N SER A 582 -18.67 -34.27 -40.33
CA SER A 582 -19.83 -34.13 -39.44
C SER A 582 -19.63 -34.93 -38.16
N ARG A 583 -19.89 -34.30 -37.01
CA ARG A 583 -19.72 -34.88 -35.66
C ARG A 583 -18.35 -35.53 -35.42
N ASN A 584 -17.33 -35.13 -36.19
CA ASN A 584 -15.98 -35.66 -36.10
C ASN A 584 -14.99 -34.51 -35.88
N SER A 585 -14.75 -34.21 -34.60
CA SER A 585 -13.92 -33.09 -34.18
C SER A 585 -12.50 -33.12 -34.76
N ARG A 586 -11.90 -34.31 -34.85
CA ARG A 586 -10.54 -34.48 -35.36
C ARG A 586 -10.45 -34.12 -36.83
N ASN A 587 -11.27 -34.75 -37.65
CA ASN A 587 -11.25 -34.50 -39.09
C ASN A 587 -11.66 -33.06 -39.41
N LEU A 588 -12.70 -32.55 -38.73
CA LEU A 588 -13.15 -31.19 -38.95
C LEU A 588 -12.07 -30.17 -38.57
N GLY A 589 -11.48 -30.28 -37.38
CA GLY A 589 -10.40 -29.39 -36.92
C GLY A 589 -9.21 -29.39 -37.85
N ASN A 590 -8.76 -30.59 -38.26
CA ASN A 590 -7.66 -30.74 -39.21
C ASN A 590 -7.94 -30.03 -40.54
N TYR A 591 -9.18 -30.06 -41.03
CA TYR A 591 -9.51 -29.42 -42.30
C TYR A 591 -9.75 -27.91 -42.18
N VAL A 592 -10.47 -27.44 -41.15
CA VAL A 592 -10.83 -26.02 -41.05
C VAL A 592 -9.64 -25.13 -40.65
N TYR A 593 -8.66 -25.71 -39.97
CA TYR A 593 -7.44 -25.05 -39.54
C TYR A 593 -6.18 -25.47 -40.30
N ALA A 594 -6.31 -26.29 -41.36
CA ALA A 594 -5.19 -26.61 -42.25
C ALA A 594 -4.56 -25.34 -42.84
N ASP A 595 -3.22 -25.35 -42.95
CA ASP A 595 -2.41 -24.32 -43.61
C ASP A 595 -2.66 -22.90 -43.08
N ARG A 596 -3.02 -22.78 -41.80
CA ARG A 596 -3.33 -21.52 -41.10
C ARG A 596 -2.64 -21.49 -39.74
N MET A 597 -2.19 -20.30 -39.32
CA MET A 597 -1.65 -20.07 -37.96
C MET A 597 -0.49 -21.04 -37.62
N GLY A 598 0.35 -21.34 -38.61
CA GLY A 598 1.49 -22.25 -38.47
C GLY A 598 1.15 -23.74 -38.55
N ASN A 599 -0.13 -24.09 -38.65
CA ASN A 599 -0.53 -25.48 -38.82
C ASN A 599 -0.12 -25.99 -40.20
N GLY A 600 0.33 -27.25 -40.27
CA GLY A 600 0.49 -27.95 -41.55
C GLY A 600 -0.85 -28.22 -42.26
N ASN A 601 -0.76 -28.95 -43.37
CA ASN A 601 -1.92 -29.38 -44.15
C ASN A 601 -2.88 -30.28 -43.33
N GLU A 602 -4.05 -30.59 -43.90
CA GLU A 602 -5.08 -31.42 -43.24
C GLU A 602 -4.52 -32.76 -42.69
N SER A 603 -3.56 -33.37 -43.38
CA SER A 603 -2.97 -34.65 -42.98
C SER A 603 -1.99 -34.55 -41.81
N SER A 604 -1.50 -33.35 -41.45
CA SER A 604 -0.54 -33.18 -40.36
C SER A 604 -1.15 -33.45 -38.98
N GLY A 605 -2.47 -33.28 -38.84
CA GLY A 605 -3.15 -33.36 -37.55
C GLY A 605 -3.05 -32.10 -36.69
N ASP A 606 -2.34 -31.07 -37.16
CA ASP A 606 -2.08 -29.84 -36.39
C ASP A 606 -3.37 -29.07 -36.10
N GLY A 607 -4.29 -29.03 -37.08
CA GLY A 607 -5.53 -28.26 -36.94
C GLY A 607 -6.37 -28.72 -35.73
N TYR A 608 -6.54 -30.03 -35.53
CA TYR A 608 -7.19 -30.53 -34.33
C TYR A 608 -6.30 -30.41 -33.09
N LYS A 609 -5.00 -30.67 -33.21
CA LYS A 609 -4.07 -30.67 -32.07
C LYS A 609 -4.00 -29.28 -31.41
N TYR A 610 -3.88 -28.21 -32.20
CA TYR A 610 -3.75 -26.82 -31.74
C TYR A 610 -5.05 -26.01 -31.89
N ARG A 611 -6.19 -26.69 -31.76
CA ARG A 611 -7.50 -26.06 -31.63
C ARG A 611 -7.61 -25.21 -30.35
N GLY A 612 -8.55 -24.27 -30.32
CA GLY A 612 -8.77 -23.30 -29.25
C GLY A 612 -8.89 -23.90 -27.85
N ARG A 613 -8.07 -23.40 -26.92
CA ARG A 613 -8.12 -23.77 -25.48
C ARG A 613 -7.89 -22.57 -24.55
N GLY A 614 -8.21 -22.76 -23.27
CA GLY A 614 -7.97 -21.78 -22.21
C GLY A 614 -9.15 -20.84 -22.00
N LEU A 615 -8.88 -19.70 -21.35
CA LEU A 615 -9.90 -18.70 -21.01
C LEU A 615 -10.20 -17.75 -22.17
N ILE A 616 -9.20 -17.44 -23.02
CA ILE A 616 -9.33 -16.60 -24.23
C ILE A 616 -8.85 -17.36 -25.47
N GLN A 617 -9.36 -18.58 -25.66
CA GLN A 617 -9.18 -19.46 -26.84
C GLN A 617 -7.87 -19.29 -27.65
N LEU A 618 -6.74 -19.71 -27.09
CA LEU A 618 -5.45 -19.76 -27.81
C LEU A 618 -5.53 -20.82 -28.94
N THR A 619 -5.31 -20.42 -30.20
CA THR A 619 -5.52 -21.29 -31.37
C THR A 619 -4.36 -21.19 -32.38
N GLY A 620 -3.95 -22.33 -32.95
CA GLY A 620 -2.93 -22.44 -33.99
C GLY A 620 -1.52 -22.71 -33.46
N ARG A 621 -0.75 -23.51 -34.20
CA ARG A 621 0.60 -23.94 -33.82
C ARG A 621 1.53 -22.78 -33.48
N ASP A 622 1.48 -21.69 -34.25
CA ASP A 622 2.31 -20.50 -34.01
C ASP A 622 2.07 -19.95 -32.61
N LYS A 623 0.80 -19.80 -32.21
CA LYS A 623 0.45 -19.23 -30.89
C LYS A 623 0.83 -20.17 -29.75
N TYR A 624 0.64 -21.47 -29.91
CA TYR A 624 1.13 -22.44 -28.93
C TYR A 624 2.66 -22.42 -28.79
N SER A 625 3.38 -22.22 -29.90
CA SER A 625 4.83 -22.11 -29.90
C SER A 625 5.31 -20.82 -29.23
N GLU A 626 4.70 -19.67 -29.58
CA GLU A 626 5.00 -18.38 -28.99
C GLU A 626 4.75 -18.39 -27.48
N PHE A 627 3.60 -18.91 -27.03
CA PHE A 627 3.29 -19.01 -25.60
C PHE A 627 4.24 -19.97 -24.87
N THR A 628 4.67 -21.07 -25.51
CA THR A 628 5.69 -21.98 -24.94
C THR A 628 7.00 -21.24 -24.67
N ASN A 629 7.48 -20.48 -25.64
CA ASN A 629 8.72 -19.72 -25.49
C ASN A 629 8.57 -18.63 -24.42
N PHE A 630 7.45 -17.90 -24.45
CA PHE A 630 7.15 -16.86 -23.48
C PHE A 630 7.12 -17.42 -22.05
N HIS A 631 6.41 -18.53 -21.83
CA HIS A 631 6.29 -19.15 -20.53
C HIS A 631 7.66 -19.58 -19.98
N ASN A 632 8.47 -20.26 -20.79
CA ASN A 632 9.77 -20.76 -20.36
C ASN A 632 10.78 -19.64 -20.10
N LEU A 633 10.70 -18.54 -20.86
CA LEU A 633 11.55 -17.36 -20.64
C LEU A 633 11.26 -16.70 -19.29
N HIS A 634 9.98 -16.63 -18.90
CA HIS A 634 9.53 -15.92 -17.70
C HIS A 634 9.32 -16.80 -16.48
N ASN A 635 9.52 -18.12 -16.59
CA ASN A 635 9.36 -19.09 -15.50
C ASN A 635 10.45 -20.17 -15.62
N PRO A 636 11.73 -19.85 -15.35
CA PRO A 636 12.85 -20.78 -15.54
C PRO A 636 12.73 -22.04 -14.67
N ASP A 637 12.01 -21.96 -13.55
CA ASP A 637 11.79 -23.07 -12.61
C ASP A 637 10.59 -23.96 -12.98
N ASP A 638 9.78 -23.59 -14.00
CA ASP A 638 8.61 -24.34 -14.44
C ASP A 638 8.56 -24.47 -15.98
N ILE A 639 9.55 -25.16 -16.55
CA ILE A 639 9.63 -25.35 -18.00
C ILE A 639 8.48 -26.23 -18.52
N LYS A 640 7.72 -25.71 -19.49
CA LYS A 640 6.61 -26.42 -20.16
C LYS A 640 6.78 -26.42 -21.68
N ASN A 641 6.12 -27.37 -22.31
CA ASN A 641 6.00 -27.41 -23.76
C ASN A 641 4.52 -27.61 -24.14
N PHE A 642 3.86 -26.52 -24.53
CA PHE A 642 2.45 -26.54 -24.91
C PHE A 642 2.24 -27.05 -26.35
N LEU A 643 3.30 -27.23 -27.14
CA LEU A 643 3.21 -27.92 -28.43
C LEU A 643 3.08 -29.44 -28.24
N THR A 644 3.78 -30.00 -27.25
CA THR A 644 3.66 -31.43 -26.93
C THR A 644 2.46 -31.72 -26.04
N ASN A 645 2.14 -30.81 -25.11
CA ASN A 645 1.07 -30.97 -24.10
C ASN A 645 0.03 -29.83 -24.19
N PRO A 646 -0.66 -29.65 -25.33
CA PRO A 646 -1.59 -28.52 -25.52
C PRO A 646 -2.80 -28.55 -24.58
N GLU A 647 -3.17 -29.73 -24.06
CA GLU A 647 -4.26 -29.93 -23.12
C GLU A 647 -4.04 -29.25 -21.76
N LEU A 648 -2.80 -28.92 -21.39
CA LEU A 648 -2.48 -28.16 -20.18
C LEU A 648 -3.24 -26.83 -20.10
N LEU A 649 -3.53 -26.21 -21.25
CA LEU A 649 -4.32 -24.98 -21.33
C LEU A 649 -5.80 -25.17 -20.98
N SER A 650 -6.26 -26.41 -20.85
CA SER A 650 -7.65 -26.74 -20.50
C SER A 650 -7.76 -27.58 -19.22
N SER A 651 -6.72 -28.33 -18.86
CA SER A 651 -6.70 -29.18 -17.66
C SER A 651 -6.08 -28.50 -16.45
N SER A 652 -5.30 -27.43 -16.64
CA SER A 652 -4.74 -26.62 -15.55
C SER A 652 -5.30 -25.20 -15.61
N ILE A 653 -6.03 -24.82 -14.57
CA ILE A 653 -6.56 -23.46 -14.45
C ILE A 653 -5.43 -22.42 -14.34
N GLU A 654 -4.28 -22.79 -13.76
CA GLU A 654 -3.09 -21.94 -13.70
C GLU A 654 -2.59 -21.59 -15.10
N TYR A 655 -2.35 -22.60 -15.95
CA TYR A 655 -1.83 -22.37 -17.30
C TYR A 655 -2.86 -21.72 -18.21
N ALA A 656 -4.15 -22.03 -18.03
CA ALA A 656 -5.23 -21.32 -18.70
C ALA A 656 -5.22 -19.83 -18.34
N THR A 657 -5.06 -19.50 -17.04
CA THR A 657 -4.96 -18.12 -16.55
C THR A 657 -3.70 -17.43 -17.08
N SER A 658 -2.54 -18.08 -16.99
CA SER A 658 -1.28 -17.58 -17.55
C SER A 658 -1.39 -17.23 -19.03
N SER A 659 -2.04 -18.10 -19.81
CA SER A 659 -2.27 -17.88 -21.24
C SER A 659 -3.19 -16.69 -21.53
N ALA A 660 -4.15 -16.40 -20.63
CA ALA A 660 -5.04 -15.25 -20.76
C ALA A 660 -4.31 -13.92 -20.52
N PHE A 661 -3.42 -13.88 -19.53
CA PHE A 661 -2.55 -12.72 -19.29
C PHE A 661 -1.59 -12.51 -20.46
N TYR A 662 -0.94 -13.56 -20.95
CA TYR A 662 -0.12 -13.50 -22.16
C TYR A 662 -0.92 -12.99 -23.37
N TYR A 663 -2.14 -13.50 -23.55
CA TYR A 663 -3.00 -13.06 -24.65
C TYR A 663 -3.28 -11.55 -24.57
N TRP A 664 -3.58 -11.05 -23.37
CA TRP A 664 -3.88 -9.66 -23.12
C TRP A 664 -2.67 -8.72 -23.32
N PHE A 665 -1.59 -8.98 -22.60
CA PHE A 665 -0.44 -8.08 -22.53
C PHE A 665 0.52 -8.27 -23.69
N ASP A 666 0.86 -9.52 -24.01
CA ASP A 666 1.95 -9.79 -24.95
C ASP A 666 1.44 -9.97 -26.39
N PHE A 667 0.29 -10.62 -26.56
CA PHE A 667 -0.25 -10.86 -27.90
C PHE A 667 -1.09 -9.70 -28.43
N LYS A 668 -1.98 -9.12 -27.61
CA LYS A 668 -2.81 -7.98 -27.99
C LYS A 668 -2.17 -6.63 -27.72
N ASP A 669 -1.03 -6.60 -27.02
CA ASP A 669 -0.32 -5.39 -26.62
C ASP A 669 -1.25 -4.38 -25.93
N ILE A 670 -2.08 -4.88 -25.00
CA ILE A 670 -2.96 -4.05 -24.18
C ILE A 670 -2.20 -3.68 -22.91
N LYS A 671 -1.56 -2.52 -22.92
CA LYS A 671 -0.80 -2.00 -21.77
C LYS A 671 -1.72 -1.45 -20.70
N ASN A 672 -1.25 -1.47 -19.44
CA ASN A 672 -2.03 -0.93 -18.31
C ASN A 672 -2.41 0.54 -18.55
N GLU A 673 -1.43 1.38 -18.90
CA GLU A 673 -1.62 2.83 -19.16
C GLU A 673 -2.67 3.12 -20.24
N ASP A 674 -2.66 2.33 -21.33
CA ASP A 674 -3.64 2.48 -22.42
C ASP A 674 -5.04 2.07 -21.95
N ALA A 675 -5.13 0.92 -21.27
CA ALA A 675 -6.41 0.35 -20.82
C ALA A 675 -7.11 1.19 -19.75
N GLU A 676 -6.40 2.05 -19.02
CA GLU A 676 -6.99 3.03 -18.10
C GLU A 676 -7.85 4.07 -18.79
N SER A 677 -7.56 4.37 -20.06
CA SER A 677 -8.26 5.38 -20.86
C SER A 677 -9.27 4.80 -21.85
N TYR A 678 -9.24 3.49 -22.09
CA TYR A 678 -10.09 2.84 -23.09
C TYR A 678 -11.50 2.57 -22.59
N THR A 679 -12.46 2.73 -23.50
CA THR A 679 -13.82 2.23 -23.35
C THR A 679 -13.87 0.70 -23.43
N VAL A 680 -14.92 0.11 -22.88
CA VAL A 680 -15.18 -1.34 -23.00
C VAL A 680 -15.25 -1.75 -24.49
N ARG A 681 -15.77 -0.87 -25.34
CA ARG A 681 -15.86 -1.09 -26.79
C ARG A 681 -14.50 -1.20 -27.47
N GLU A 682 -13.55 -0.37 -27.10
CA GLU A 682 -12.18 -0.40 -27.64
C GLU A 682 -11.44 -1.65 -27.18
N ILE A 683 -11.54 -1.99 -25.89
CA ILE A 683 -10.99 -3.24 -25.34
C ILE A 683 -11.59 -4.46 -26.06
N THR A 684 -12.91 -4.51 -26.24
CA THR A 684 -13.57 -5.63 -26.94
C THR A 684 -13.10 -5.77 -28.39
N LYS A 685 -12.90 -4.66 -29.11
CA LYS A 685 -12.33 -4.70 -30.46
C LYS A 685 -10.92 -5.29 -30.46
N LYS A 686 -10.07 -4.93 -29.50
CA LYS A 686 -8.72 -5.50 -29.39
C LYS A 686 -8.76 -6.99 -29.07
N VAL A 687 -9.52 -7.39 -28.05
CA VAL A 687 -9.62 -8.78 -27.59
C VAL A 687 -10.23 -9.68 -28.68
N ASN A 688 -11.42 -9.34 -29.18
CA ASN A 688 -12.22 -10.21 -30.04
C ASN A 688 -12.08 -9.90 -31.56
N GLY A 689 -11.37 -8.83 -31.94
CA GLY A 689 -11.28 -8.41 -33.34
C GLY A 689 -12.59 -7.82 -33.90
N GLY A 690 -13.55 -7.50 -33.03
CA GLY A 690 -14.89 -7.01 -33.36
C GLY A 690 -15.66 -6.62 -32.10
N ILE A 691 -16.98 -6.46 -32.17
CA ILE A 691 -17.83 -6.04 -31.04
C ILE A 691 -18.82 -7.12 -30.58
N ASN A 692 -18.55 -8.40 -30.87
CA ASN A 692 -19.46 -9.48 -30.50
C ASN A 692 -19.57 -9.57 -28.98
N GLY A 693 -20.80 -9.59 -28.48
CA GLY A 693 -21.09 -9.67 -27.04
C GLY A 693 -20.82 -8.38 -26.25
N LEU A 694 -20.68 -7.23 -26.93
CA LEU A 694 -20.34 -5.97 -26.28
C LEU A 694 -21.24 -5.61 -25.09
N GLU A 695 -22.56 -5.80 -25.19
CA GLU A 695 -23.47 -5.43 -24.12
C GLU A 695 -23.29 -6.29 -22.85
N ASP A 696 -23.05 -7.59 -23.02
CA ASP A 696 -22.74 -8.47 -21.88
C ASP A 696 -21.42 -8.07 -21.20
N ARG A 697 -20.41 -7.69 -21.99
CA ARG A 697 -19.13 -7.18 -21.47
C ARG A 697 -19.30 -5.87 -20.71
N LYS A 698 -20.12 -4.94 -21.23
CA LYS A 698 -20.48 -3.69 -20.52
C LYS A 698 -21.18 -3.99 -19.20
N ASN A 699 -22.13 -4.92 -19.17
CA ASN A 699 -22.83 -5.31 -17.93
C ASN A 699 -21.89 -5.92 -16.89
N ARG A 700 -20.97 -6.80 -17.31
CA ARG A 700 -19.96 -7.37 -16.42
C ARG A 700 -18.98 -6.32 -15.92
N PHE A 701 -18.57 -5.36 -16.77
CA PHE A 701 -17.73 -4.24 -16.35
C PHE A 701 -18.42 -3.41 -15.28
N ARG A 702 -19.69 -3.03 -15.46
CA ARG A 702 -20.49 -2.29 -14.46
C ARG A 702 -20.52 -3.02 -13.11
N ALA A 703 -20.76 -4.33 -13.13
CA ALA A 703 -20.82 -5.14 -11.91
C ALA A 703 -19.48 -5.18 -11.15
N VAL A 704 -18.35 -5.19 -11.86
CA VAL A 704 -17.02 -5.13 -11.21
C VAL A 704 -16.69 -3.72 -10.74
N ALA A 705 -17.04 -2.71 -11.54
CA ALA A 705 -16.84 -1.30 -11.25
C ALA A 705 -17.54 -0.88 -9.95
N GLU A 706 -18.73 -1.40 -9.68
CA GLU A 706 -19.47 -1.20 -8.43
C GLU A 706 -18.67 -1.72 -7.21
N VAL A 707 -18.11 -2.93 -7.29
CA VAL A 707 -17.28 -3.51 -6.22
C VAL A 707 -15.98 -2.72 -6.01
N LEU A 708 -15.46 -2.11 -7.08
CA LEU A 708 -14.21 -1.36 -7.08
C LEU A 708 -14.38 0.13 -6.76
N GLY A 709 -15.61 0.62 -6.58
CA GLY A 709 -15.87 2.04 -6.31
C GLY A 709 -15.49 2.98 -7.46
N ILE A 710 -15.60 2.54 -8.71
CA ILE A 710 -15.30 3.37 -9.88
C ILE A 710 -16.48 4.33 -10.12
N ASN A 711 -16.31 5.62 -9.81
CA ASN A 711 -17.41 6.59 -9.83
C ASN A 711 -17.83 7.06 -11.25
N ASN A 712 -16.95 6.99 -12.24
CA ASN A 712 -17.20 7.47 -13.61
C ASN A 712 -17.48 6.32 -14.60
N VAL A 713 -18.28 5.32 -14.21
CA VAL A 713 -18.51 4.11 -15.04
C VAL A 713 -18.99 4.46 -16.46
N ASP A 714 -19.80 5.51 -16.57
CA ASP A 714 -20.38 5.98 -17.84
C ASP A 714 -19.32 6.40 -18.87
N GLU A 715 -18.15 6.89 -18.46
CA GLU A 715 -17.05 7.23 -19.37
C GLU A 715 -16.49 6.00 -20.09
N TYR A 716 -16.59 4.82 -19.45
CA TYR A 716 -16.04 3.57 -19.98
C TYR A 716 -17.07 2.74 -20.77
N VAL A 717 -18.36 2.89 -20.47
CA VAL A 717 -19.43 2.09 -21.09
C VAL A 717 -20.21 2.83 -22.18
N ASN A 718 -20.10 4.15 -22.27
CA ASN A 718 -20.69 4.92 -23.38
C ASN A 718 -19.80 4.86 -24.63
N ASP A 719 -20.44 4.99 -25.81
CA ASP A 719 -19.83 4.69 -27.13
C ASP A 719 -19.07 5.86 -27.77
#